data_AF-A0A2M7S535-F1
#
_entry.id   AF-A0A2M7S535-F1
#
_cell.length_a   1.000
_cell.length_b   1.000
_cell.length_c   1.000
_cell.angle_alpha   90.00
_cell.angle_beta   90.00
_cell.angle_gamma   90.00
#
_symmetry.space_group_name_H-M   'P 1'
#
loop_
_entity.id
_entity.type
_entity.pdbx_description
1 polymer ?
#
loop_
_entity_poly.entity_id
_entity_poly.type
_entity_poly.pdbx_seq_one_letter_code
_entity_poly.pdbx_strand_id
1 'polypeptide(L)'
;MTFFEWFLFFLVLIVPFIATIFLKREKLTSVAGRTYFYSILIDTGLILLAGAVPLVLDTRSFTAGLMKTSFSEIIIFTIFLAWLLKAVEESRLNLRHSPIALFVLIILWSCIISFFTSSFKFASIKEMFRIFSYGMLFFVIANEVDSRARIQRILSVLLVSGAVVAIYGLAQSLGYDFISWESTGRAVSFIGNPNFLGGFLIMIIPLCISALLISKSWLYRLLYFIVFLVLVLCLMRTFTRTSIIALFAGFLLYVVLNLLKQGPSGTFSKPFIPIVLTGVAAGIFIIFIFTPGLQLLKTKSKNIIPSARIILKEAPEFIFRPYGFKTNATENIGVRITIWQTAYRMFLSRPLFGWGVGTLAYNAPLYRPSFYKLKGFGRANIVEHAHSEYFEILAEQGLVGILAFLGLIVSFFVYSIKKLKCLDRDDFYLVSGGICAVFCCLVDNTASVNLRISSTGVTFWLLVGIMNRITMGFDGDRHGHQYQGFLEHQEERAPASLMHAGKHLNLKFLSVLLIILVGIFLWISALKPLFADLHLGRVTKVLKKYGPPEASLRECEVALMYEPTNVDALFLIGNIYASHGRWKEARIAYENVARFSPFRGQLDYNLGLAYFNTGLPEKAINSFRIATEIDSTDYMAYQMLGLCYTVSADWQRSLEAFKKASEAKREIAALEGNDPFFLDAFYNMGTAYYKLGEKREAIEIYDKISKIAPHDTATLEMLSLIRAGKDLK
;
A
#
# COMPACT_ATOMS: atom_id res chain seq x y z
N MET A 1 -11.52 -21.73 17.21
CA MET A 1 -10.84 -21.64 15.91
C MET A 1 -11.76 -22.13 14.81
N THR A 2 -11.86 -21.44 13.69
CA THR A 2 -12.66 -21.87 12.52
C THR A 2 -11.86 -22.80 11.60
N PHE A 3 -12.54 -23.61 10.77
CA PHE A 3 -11.93 -24.49 9.76
C PHE A 3 -10.93 -23.76 8.84
N PHE A 4 -11.15 -22.47 8.59
CA PHE A 4 -10.29 -21.63 7.77
C PHE A 4 -8.98 -21.24 8.46
N GLU A 5 -9.01 -21.01 9.78
CA GLU A 5 -7.81 -20.77 10.59
C GLU A 5 -6.94 -22.03 10.65
N TRP A 6 -7.58 -23.20 10.77
CA TRP A 6 -6.91 -24.49 10.59
C TRP A 6 -6.38 -24.66 9.17
N PHE A 7 -7.11 -24.29 8.12
CA PHE A 7 -6.66 -24.40 6.73
C PHE A 7 -5.41 -23.56 6.43
N LEU A 8 -5.32 -22.33 6.93
CA LEU A 8 -4.13 -21.47 6.80
C LEU A 8 -2.94 -22.02 7.61
N PHE A 9 -3.18 -22.48 8.83
CA PHE A 9 -2.16 -23.16 9.65
C PHE A 9 -1.69 -24.46 8.99
N PHE A 10 -2.60 -25.22 8.38
CA PHE A 10 -2.30 -26.41 7.59
C PHE A 10 -1.57 -26.05 6.30
N LEU A 11 -1.81 -24.92 5.64
CA LEU A 11 -1.09 -24.52 4.43
C LEU A 11 0.41 -24.27 4.70
N VAL A 12 0.74 -23.71 5.87
CA VAL A 12 2.12 -23.56 6.39
C VAL A 12 2.79 -24.93 6.59
N LEU A 13 2.00 -25.94 6.99
CA LEU A 13 2.47 -27.31 7.24
C LEU A 13 2.42 -28.22 6.01
N ILE A 14 1.52 -27.95 5.06
CA ILE A 14 1.23 -28.76 3.86
C ILE A 14 2.35 -28.65 2.85
N VAL A 15 3.01 -27.51 2.71
CA VAL A 15 4.14 -27.38 1.77
C VAL A 15 5.32 -28.28 2.21
N PRO A 16 5.75 -28.28 3.49
CA PRO A 16 6.64 -29.31 4.02
C PRO A 16 6.07 -30.74 3.91
N PHE A 17 4.79 -30.94 4.23
CA PHE A 17 4.16 -32.27 4.29
C PHE A 17 4.04 -32.94 2.90
N ILE A 18 3.62 -32.20 1.88
CA ILE A 18 3.59 -32.66 0.48
C ILE A 18 5.01 -32.96 0.00
N ALA A 19 5.98 -32.10 0.28
CA ALA A 19 7.36 -32.34 -0.10
C ALA A 19 7.97 -33.57 0.63
N THR A 20 7.52 -33.89 1.86
CA THR A 20 7.90 -35.12 2.56
C THR A 20 7.17 -36.36 2.05
N ILE A 21 5.93 -36.25 1.53
CA ILE A 21 5.22 -37.37 0.92
C ILE A 21 5.94 -37.87 -0.34
N PHE A 22 6.55 -36.97 -1.11
CA PHE A 22 7.30 -37.32 -2.33
C PHE A 22 8.73 -37.85 -2.07
N LEU A 23 9.24 -37.76 -0.84
CA LEU A 23 10.56 -38.29 -0.49
C LEU A 23 10.42 -39.49 0.45
N LYS A 24 10.89 -40.65 0.00
CA LYS A 24 11.07 -41.82 0.89
C LYS A 24 11.85 -41.39 2.13
N ARG A 25 11.42 -41.85 3.32
CA ARG A 25 12.05 -41.55 4.63
C ARG A 25 13.58 -41.78 4.62
N GLU A 26 14.04 -42.78 3.86
CA GLU A 26 15.46 -43.10 3.64
C GLU A 26 16.26 -42.03 2.89
N LYS A 27 15.63 -41.22 2.03
CA LYS A 27 16.33 -40.12 1.34
C LYS A 27 16.55 -38.93 2.27
N LEU A 28 15.67 -38.69 3.25
CA LEU A 28 15.80 -37.57 4.20
C LEU A 28 16.87 -37.80 5.28
N THR A 29 17.41 -39.02 5.42
CA THR A 29 18.49 -39.31 6.38
C THR A 29 19.85 -38.82 5.86
N SER A 30 20.04 -38.68 4.55
CA SER A 30 21.29 -38.16 3.96
C SER A 30 21.27 -36.63 3.81
N VAL A 31 22.45 -36.01 3.88
CA VAL A 31 22.64 -34.56 3.66
C VAL A 31 22.15 -34.17 2.26
N ALA A 32 22.49 -34.98 1.25
CA ALA A 32 22.07 -34.75 -0.14
C ALA A 32 20.54 -34.76 -0.31
N GLY A 33 19.84 -35.70 0.33
CA GLY A 33 18.38 -35.76 0.24
C GLY A 33 17.67 -34.64 1.00
N ARG A 34 18.20 -34.17 2.13
CA ARG A 34 17.69 -32.95 2.80
C ARG A 34 17.91 -31.68 1.97
N THR A 35 19.10 -31.55 1.38
CA THR A 35 19.44 -30.44 0.47
C THR A 35 18.51 -30.39 -0.74
N TYR A 36 18.21 -31.56 -1.31
CA TYR A 36 17.24 -31.71 -2.40
C TYR A 36 15.82 -31.33 -1.98
N PHE A 37 15.38 -31.77 -0.78
CA PHE A 37 14.10 -31.37 -0.20
C PHE A 37 13.96 -29.85 -0.07
N TYR A 38 14.96 -29.16 0.48
CA TYR A 38 14.93 -27.70 0.60
C TYR A 38 14.85 -27.02 -0.77
N SER A 39 15.54 -27.56 -1.78
CA SER A 39 15.49 -27.05 -3.14
C SER A 39 14.08 -27.20 -3.76
N ILE A 40 13.38 -28.31 -3.49
CA ILE A 40 11.97 -28.48 -3.89
C ILE A 40 11.06 -27.47 -3.19
N LEU A 41 11.25 -27.25 -1.89
CA LEU A 41 10.46 -26.27 -1.14
C LEU A 41 10.64 -24.85 -1.71
N ILE A 42 11.87 -24.47 -2.03
CA ILE A 42 12.19 -23.17 -2.65
C ILE A 42 11.51 -23.06 -4.01
N ASP A 43 11.68 -24.06 -4.90
CA ASP A 43 11.04 -24.06 -6.23
C ASP A 43 9.51 -23.96 -6.13
N THR A 44 8.90 -24.72 -5.21
CA THR A 44 7.44 -24.72 -4.99
C THR A 44 6.97 -23.37 -4.46
N GLY A 45 7.67 -22.80 -3.48
CA GLY A 45 7.32 -21.50 -2.92
C GLY A 45 7.45 -20.37 -3.95
N LEU A 46 8.50 -20.36 -4.78
CA LEU A 46 8.64 -19.39 -5.88
C LEU A 46 7.50 -19.50 -6.90
N ILE A 47 7.07 -20.73 -7.22
CA ILE A 47 5.90 -20.96 -8.09
C ILE A 47 4.60 -20.46 -7.44
N LEU A 48 4.40 -20.72 -6.14
CA LEU A 48 3.23 -20.21 -5.40
C LEU A 48 3.23 -18.68 -5.34
N LEU A 49 4.38 -18.04 -5.16
CA LEU A 49 4.50 -16.58 -5.18
C LEU A 49 4.12 -16.00 -6.54
N ALA A 50 4.61 -16.60 -7.63
CA ALA A 50 4.30 -16.17 -9.00
C ALA A 50 2.84 -16.43 -9.38
N GLY A 51 2.27 -17.56 -8.97
CA GLY A 51 0.96 -18.02 -9.42
C GLY A 51 -0.18 -17.60 -8.51
N ALA A 52 -0.06 -17.87 -7.21
CA ALA A 52 -1.16 -17.78 -6.26
C ALA A 52 -1.32 -16.38 -5.67
N VAL A 53 -0.25 -15.65 -5.34
CA VAL A 53 -0.35 -14.33 -4.69
C VAL A 53 -1.20 -13.31 -5.46
N PRO A 54 -1.15 -13.23 -6.81
CA PRO A 54 -2.06 -12.36 -7.56
C PRO A 54 -3.54 -12.79 -7.46
N LEU A 55 -3.80 -14.08 -7.26
CA LEU A 55 -5.12 -14.70 -7.26
C LEU A 55 -5.77 -14.84 -5.87
N VAL A 56 -4.97 -14.84 -4.79
CA VAL A 56 -5.48 -14.93 -3.41
C VAL A 56 -6.46 -13.79 -3.16
N LEU A 57 -7.64 -14.13 -2.66
CA LEU A 57 -8.75 -13.21 -2.45
C LEU A 57 -9.36 -13.44 -1.06
N ASP A 58 -9.71 -12.36 -0.36
CA ASP A 58 -10.60 -12.43 0.79
C ASP A 58 -11.49 -11.21 0.88
N THR A 59 -12.80 -11.43 0.95
CA THR A 59 -13.80 -10.40 1.22
C THR A 59 -14.17 -10.33 2.70
N ARG A 60 -13.63 -11.23 3.53
CA ARG A 60 -13.88 -11.28 4.97
C ARG A 60 -12.88 -10.46 5.79
N SER A 61 -11.73 -10.12 5.24
CA SER A 61 -10.71 -9.30 5.91
C SER A 61 -11.20 -7.86 6.05
N PHE A 62 -10.93 -7.24 7.19
CA PHE A 62 -11.23 -5.83 7.44
C PHE A 62 -10.31 -4.87 6.68
N THR A 63 -9.07 -5.29 6.44
CA THR A 63 -8.07 -4.54 5.66
C THR A 63 -7.87 -5.21 4.30
N ALA A 64 -8.19 -4.49 3.23
CA ALA A 64 -8.05 -5.00 1.87
C ALA A 64 -6.59 -5.40 1.59
N GLY A 65 -6.36 -6.66 1.23
CA GLY A 65 -5.03 -7.16 0.87
C GLY A 65 -4.15 -7.67 2.03
N LEU A 66 -4.58 -7.59 3.29
CA LEU A 66 -3.80 -8.15 4.40
C LEU A 66 -3.63 -9.67 4.29
N MET A 67 -4.68 -10.38 3.87
CA MET A 67 -4.58 -11.83 3.64
C MET A 67 -3.56 -12.16 2.55
N LYS A 68 -3.53 -11.40 1.44
CA LYS A 68 -2.51 -11.57 0.39
C LYS A 68 -1.10 -11.35 0.94
N THR A 69 -0.94 -10.32 1.78
CA THR A 69 0.34 -9.97 2.42
C THR A 69 0.81 -11.08 3.35
N SER A 70 -0.04 -11.52 4.26
CA SER A 70 0.24 -12.61 5.19
C SER A 70 0.58 -13.90 4.45
N PHE A 71 -0.18 -14.22 3.40
CA PHE A 71 0.08 -15.39 2.55
C PHE A 71 1.44 -15.31 1.85
N SER A 72 1.79 -14.15 1.28
CA SER A 72 3.10 -13.97 0.65
C SER A 72 4.26 -14.04 1.66
N GLU A 73 4.12 -13.42 2.84
CA GLU A 73 5.13 -13.46 3.88
C GLU A 73 5.37 -14.88 4.37
N ILE A 74 4.30 -15.63 4.65
CA ILE A 74 4.38 -17.05 5.03
C ILE A 74 5.24 -17.84 4.04
N ILE A 75 4.99 -17.70 2.75
CA ILE A 75 5.75 -18.43 1.73
C ILE A 75 7.20 -17.94 1.69
N ILE A 76 7.43 -16.63 1.68
CA ILE A 76 8.77 -16.04 1.59
C ILE A 76 9.65 -16.46 2.77
N PHE A 77 9.16 -16.31 4.00
CA PHE A 77 9.90 -16.72 5.20
C PHE A 77 10.16 -18.22 5.22
N THR A 78 9.23 -19.04 4.70
CA THR A 78 9.40 -20.50 4.60
C THR A 78 10.51 -20.85 3.62
N ILE A 79 10.54 -20.26 2.41
CA ILE A 79 11.61 -20.54 1.43
C ILE A 79 12.95 -19.94 1.87
N PHE A 80 12.94 -18.81 2.58
CA PHE A 80 14.14 -18.22 3.15
C PHE A 80 14.72 -19.11 4.26
N LEU A 81 13.87 -19.66 5.13
CA LEU A 81 14.28 -20.64 6.14
C LEU A 81 14.83 -21.91 5.47
N ALA A 82 14.16 -22.42 4.43
CA ALA A 82 14.66 -23.57 3.68
C ALA A 82 16.04 -23.31 3.07
N TRP A 83 16.27 -22.10 2.54
CA TRP A 83 17.56 -21.67 2.02
C TRP A 83 18.65 -21.61 3.10
N LEU A 84 18.34 -21.04 4.27
CA LEU A 84 19.29 -21.01 5.40
C LEU A 84 19.60 -22.41 5.94
N LEU A 85 18.59 -23.27 6.11
CA LEU A 85 18.78 -24.64 6.57
C LEU A 85 19.61 -25.45 5.57
N LYS A 86 19.38 -25.25 4.27
CA LYS A 86 20.22 -25.82 3.22
C LYS A 86 21.67 -25.38 3.35
N ALA A 87 21.93 -24.09 3.56
CA ALA A 87 23.29 -23.57 3.76
C ALA A 87 23.97 -24.15 5.02
N VAL A 88 23.20 -24.42 6.09
CA VAL A 88 23.69 -25.09 7.31
C VAL A 88 24.08 -26.54 7.03
N GLU A 89 23.26 -27.30 6.29
CA GLU A 89 23.56 -28.68 5.89
C GLU A 89 24.80 -28.75 4.98
N GLU A 90 24.95 -27.79 4.06
CA GLU A 90 26.12 -27.66 3.19
C GLU A 90 27.34 -27.08 3.91
N SER A 91 27.19 -26.63 5.17
CA SER A 91 28.21 -25.89 5.95
C SER A 91 28.81 -24.71 5.19
N ARG A 92 28.01 -24.08 4.31
CA ARG A 92 28.46 -23.03 3.39
C ARG A 92 27.32 -22.09 3.07
N LEU A 93 27.47 -20.81 3.44
CA LEU A 93 26.57 -19.75 3.01
C LEU A 93 27.25 -18.93 1.90
N ASN A 94 26.94 -19.24 0.64
CA ASN A 94 27.41 -18.44 -0.49
C ASN A 94 26.43 -17.29 -0.74
N LEU A 95 26.80 -16.08 -0.34
CA LEU A 95 26.11 -14.87 -0.77
C LEU A 95 26.69 -14.38 -2.08
N ARG A 96 25.96 -14.54 -3.17
CA ARG A 96 26.36 -13.98 -4.46
C ARG A 96 26.35 -12.45 -4.41
N HIS A 97 27.51 -11.86 -4.66
CA HIS A 97 27.67 -10.41 -4.64
C HIS A 97 27.29 -9.79 -5.99
N SER A 98 26.45 -8.76 -5.95
CA SER A 98 26.20 -7.86 -7.08
C SER A 98 25.97 -6.43 -6.56
N PRO A 99 26.17 -5.40 -7.40
CA PRO A 99 25.83 -4.03 -7.03
C PRO A 99 24.37 -3.88 -6.60
N ILE A 100 23.47 -4.63 -7.23
CA ILE A 100 22.04 -4.68 -6.87
C ILE A 100 21.88 -5.20 -5.44
N ALA A 101 22.52 -6.33 -5.09
CA ALA A 101 22.45 -6.92 -3.76
C ALA A 101 22.96 -5.99 -2.65
N LEU A 102 24.01 -5.19 -2.92
CA LEU A 102 24.50 -4.18 -1.99
C LEU A 102 23.41 -3.16 -1.64
N PHE A 103 22.74 -2.58 -2.64
CA PHE A 103 21.69 -1.60 -2.38
C PHE A 103 20.44 -2.20 -1.75
N VAL A 104 20.13 -3.48 -2.02
CA VAL A 104 19.10 -4.19 -1.24
C VAL A 104 19.47 -4.23 0.24
N LEU A 105 20.72 -4.58 0.60
CA LEU A 105 21.15 -4.55 2.00
C LEU A 105 21.06 -3.16 2.61
N ILE A 106 21.47 -2.11 1.87
CA ILE A 106 21.40 -0.73 2.37
C ILE A 106 19.94 -0.32 2.63
N ILE A 107 18.98 -0.72 1.79
CA ILE A 107 17.54 -0.49 2.02
C ILE A 107 17.06 -1.22 3.28
N LEU A 108 17.49 -2.47 3.51
CA LEU A 108 17.13 -3.20 4.72
C LEU A 108 17.71 -2.53 5.97
N TRP A 109 18.95 -2.06 5.90
CA TRP A 109 19.59 -1.30 6.97
C TRP A 109 18.92 0.05 7.23
N SER A 110 18.51 0.78 6.18
CA SER A 110 17.78 2.05 6.34
C SER A 110 16.44 1.84 7.03
N CYS A 111 15.76 0.72 6.76
CA CYS A 111 14.53 0.35 7.47
C CYS A 111 14.76 0.12 8.97
N ILE A 112 15.85 -0.54 9.37
CA ILE A 112 16.20 -0.75 10.78
C ILE A 112 16.43 0.60 11.48
N ILE A 113 17.20 1.50 10.86
CA ILE A 113 17.49 2.82 11.45
C ILE A 113 16.20 3.65 11.55
N SER A 114 15.41 3.65 10.48
CA SER A 114 14.11 4.34 10.42
C SER A 114 13.12 3.81 11.47
N PHE A 115 13.14 2.51 11.77
CA PHE A 115 12.36 1.96 12.89
C PHE A 115 12.73 2.61 14.23
N PHE A 116 14.02 2.85 14.50
CA PHE A 116 14.44 3.54 15.74
C PHE A 116 14.03 5.01 15.80
N THR A 117 13.93 5.70 14.66
CA THR A 117 13.44 7.09 14.59
C THR A 117 11.91 7.20 14.51
N SER A 118 11.22 6.06 14.36
CA SER A 118 9.78 6.00 14.17
C SER A 118 8.97 6.60 15.32
N SER A 119 8.00 7.45 14.98
CA SER A 119 6.97 7.94 15.91
C SER A 119 5.93 6.85 16.28
N PHE A 120 5.76 5.82 15.43
CA PHE A 120 4.79 4.74 15.62
C PHE A 120 5.44 3.37 15.41
N LYS A 121 6.06 2.84 16.47
CA LYS A 121 6.84 1.59 16.43
C LYS A 121 6.07 0.40 15.88
N PHE A 122 4.79 0.29 16.22
CA PHE A 122 3.98 -0.86 15.81
C PHE A 122 3.62 -0.84 14.32
N ALA A 123 3.29 0.32 13.75
CA ALA A 123 3.11 0.44 12.31
C ALA A 123 4.44 0.18 11.59
N SER A 124 5.53 0.70 12.16
CA SER A 124 6.85 0.58 11.56
C SER A 124 7.44 -0.81 11.56
N ILE A 125 7.23 -1.61 12.61
CA ILE A 125 7.70 -2.99 12.66
C ILE A 125 6.98 -3.88 11.63
N LYS A 126 5.66 -3.68 11.43
CA LYS A 126 4.88 -4.41 10.42
C LYS A 126 5.42 -4.13 9.02
N GLU A 127 5.62 -2.86 8.71
CA GLU A 127 6.11 -2.45 7.39
C GLU A 127 7.56 -2.90 7.15
N MET A 128 8.40 -2.83 8.19
CA MET A 128 9.77 -3.32 8.14
C MET A 128 9.80 -4.82 7.80
N PHE A 129 8.94 -5.64 8.41
CA PHE A 129 8.87 -7.06 8.07
C PHE A 129 8.45 -7.33 6.64
N ARG A 130 7.51 -6.56 6.10
CA ARG A 130 7.13 -6.65 4.69
C ARG A 130 8.31 -6.37 3.77
N ILE A 131 9.05 -5.28 3.98
CA ILE A 131 10.22 -4.93 3.17
C ILE A 131 11.34 -5.97 3.34
N PHE A 132 11.52 -6.50 4.56
CA PHE A 132 12.46 -7.59 4.82
C PHE A 132 12.11 -8.85 4.04
N SER A 133 10.83 -9.21 3.97
CA SER A 133 10.37 -10.33 3.16
C SER A 133 10.77 -10.15 1.68
N TYR A 134 10.64 -8.95 1.13
CA TYR A 134 11.07 -8.69 -0.25
C TYR A 134 12.58 -8.80 -0.45
N GLY A 135 13.38 -8.32 0.51
CA GLY A 135 14.82 -8.52 0.51
C GLY A 135 15.20 -10.01 0.59
N MET A 136 14.53 -10.77 1.45
CA MET A 136 14.71 -12.23 1.57
C MET A 136 14.38 -12.94 0.25
N LEU A 137 13.26 -12.58 -0.39
CA LEU A 137 12.88 -13.11 -1.70
C LEU A 137 13.98 -12.84 -2.76
N PHE A 138 14.50 -11.61 -2.79
CA PHE A 138 15.62 -11.27 -3.69
C PHE A 138 16.83 -12.17 -3.46
N PHE A 139 17.24 -12.38 -2.20
CA PHE A 139 18.41 -13.21 -1.88
C PHE A 139 18.19 -14.70 -2.17
N VAL A 140 17.00 -15.25 -1.90
CA VAL A 140 16.67 -16.64 -2.26
C VAL A 140 16.81 -16.82 -3.77
N ILE A 141 16.23 -15.93 -4.58
CA ILE A 141 16.30 -16.03 -6.04
C ILE A 141 17.75 -15.87 -6.54
N ALA A 142 18.46 -14.87 -6.04
CA ALA A 142 19.82 -14.57 -6.48
C ALA A 142 20.80 -15.73 -6.23
N ASN A 143 20.58 -16.54 -5.19
CA ASN A 143 21.49 -17.61 -4.81
C ASN A 143 21.05 -19.00 -5.30
N GLU A 144 19.74 -19.29 -5.30
CA GLU A 144 19.22 -20.66 -5.50
C GLU A 144 18.73 -20.95 -6.92
N VAL A 145 18.27 -19.93 -7.65
CA VAL A 145 17.72 -20.15 -8.99
C VAL A 145 18.87 -20.31 -9.99
N ASP A 146 19.29 -21.54 -10.23
CA ASP A 146 20.53 -21.89 -10.94
C ASP A 146 20.36 -22.27 -12.41
N SER A 147 19.13 -22.32 -12.93
CA SER A 147 18.86 -22.81 -14.28
C SER A 147 17.82 -22.00 -15.02
N ARG A 148 18.02 -21.93 -16.34
CA ARG A 148 17.09 -21.32 -17.29
C ARG A 148 15.70 -21.94 -17.23
N ALA A 149 15.62 -23.26 -17.07
CA ALA A 149 14.36 -23.99 -16.97
C ALA A 149 13.55 -23.57 -15.73
N ARG A 150 14.20 -23.37 -14.57
CA ARG A 150 13.55 -22.84 -13.37
C ARG A 150 12.95 -21.45 -13.61
N ILE A 151 13.73 -20.55 -14.20
CA ILE A 151 13.26 -19.19 -14.51
C ILE A 151 12.07 -19.21 -15.47
N GLN A 152 12.16 -19.98 -16.55
CA GLN A 152 11.08 -20.10 -17.52
C GLN A 152 9.80 -20.65 -16.87
N ARG A 153 9.90 -21.64 -15.98
CA ARG A 153 8.74 -22.14 -15.21
C ARG A 153 8.10 -21.04 -14.36
N ILE A 154 8.89 -20.31 -13.57
CA ILE A 154 8.38 -19.22 -12.71
C ILE A 154 7.68 -18.14 -13.55
N LEU A 155 8.33 -17.68 -14.62
CA LEU A 155 7.77 -16.64 -15.50
C LEU A 155 6.53 -17.13 -16.28
N SER A 156 6.47 -18.41 -16.64
CA SER A 156 5.29 -18.98 -17.31
C SER A 156 4.10 -19.03 -16.36
N VAL A 157 4.31 -19.44 -15.11
CA VAL A 157 3.27 -19.43 -14.06
C VAL A 157 2.79 -18.01 -13.80
N LEU A 158 3.72 -17.04 -13.73
CA LEU A 158 3.38 -15.62 -13.58
C LEU A 158 2.53 -15.11 -14.76
N LEU A 159 2.87 -15.48 -15.99
CA LEU A 159 2.10 -15.12 -17.20
C LEU A 159 0.70 -15.73 -17.20
N VAL A 160 0.56 -17.01 -16.81
CA VAL A 160 -0.74 -17.68 -16.69
C VAL A 160 -1.60 -16.99 -15.62
N SER A 161 -1.02 -16.71 -14.45
CA SER A 161 -1.70 -15.96 -13.39
C SER A 161 -2.15 -14.58 -13.88
N GLY A 162 -1.27 -13.87 -14.59
CA GLY A 162 -1.59 -12.59 -15.23
C GLY A 162 -2.74 -12.67 -16.23
N ALA A 163 -2.79 -13.73 -17.05
CA ALA A 163 -3.90 -13.97 -17.97
C ALA A 163 -5.22 -14.20 -17.22
N VAL A 164 -5.23 -15.03 -16.16
CA VAL A 164 -6.42 -15.27 -15.33
C VAL A 164 -6.93 -13.98 -14.68
N VAL A 165 -6.01 -13.18 -14.11
CA VAL A 165 -6.33 -11.86 -13.55
C VAL A 165 -6.95 -10.95 -14.59
N ALA A 166 -6.40 -10.90 -15.81
CA ALA A 166 -6.90 -10.04 -16.87
C ALA A 166 -8.25 -10.50 -17.45
N ILE A 167 -8.44 -11.80 -17.63
CA ILE A 167 -9.72 -12.37 -18.08
C ILE A 167 -10.84 -12.00 -17.10
N TYR A 168 -10.60 -12.18 -15.80
CA TYR A 168 -11.59 -11.82 -14.80
C TYR A 168 -11.83 -10.31 -14.75
N GLY A 169 -10.78 -9.48 -14.83
CA GLY A 169 -10.93 -8.02 -14.88
C GLY A 169 -11.76 -7.54 -16.08
N LEU A 170 -11.61 -8.21 -17.24
CA LEU A 170 -12.45 -7.95 -18.41
C LEU A 170 -13.90 -8.39 -18.20
N ALA A 171 -14.12 -9.61 -17.69
CA ALA A 171 -15.45 -10.13 -17.37
C ALA A 171 -16.20 -9.21 -16.40
N GLN A 172 -15.51 -8.75 -15.34
CA GLN A 172 -16.02 -7.77 -14.39
C GLN A 172 -16.43 -6.47 -15.09
N SER A 173 -15.62 -5.99 -16.04
CA SER A 173 -15.92 -4.76 -16.79
C SER A 173 -17.09 -4.88 -17.78
N LEU A 174 -17.57 -6.12 -18.02
CA LEU A 174 -18.76 -6.45 -18.81
C LEU A 174 -19.99 -6.74 -17.94
N GLY A 175 -19.88 -6.60 -16.61
CA GLY A 175 -20.97 -6.85 -15.67
C GLY A 175 -20.97 -8.26 -15.05
N TYR A 176 -20.04 -9.14 -15.43
CA TYR A 176 -19.87 -10.45 -14.81
C TYR A 176 -18.95 -10.35 -13.60
N ASP A 177 -19.52 -9.93 -12.47
CA ASP A 177 -18.77 -9.80 -11.22
C ASP A 177 -19.24 -10.79 -10.15
N PHE A 178 -18.50 -11.88 -9.97
CA PHE A 178 -18.77 -12.86 -8.92
C PHE A 178 -18.12 -12.49 -7.57
N ILE A 179 -17.21 -11.51 -7.55
CA ILE A 179 -16.65 -10.94 -6.33
C ILE A 179 -17.23 -9.53 -6.22
N SER A 180 -18.26 -9.37 -5.40
CA SER A 180 -18.89 -8.06 -5.18
C SER A 180 -17.95 -7.09 -4.47
N TRP A 181 -16.97 -6.55 -5.20
CA TRP A 181 -16.25 -5.35 -4.82
C TRP A 181 -17.26 -4.19 -4.86
N GLU A 182 -17.13 -3.20 -3.97
CA GLU A 182 -17.85 -1.92 -4.12
C GLU A 182 -17.31 -1.24 -5.39
N SER A 183 -17.88 -1.59 -6.56
CA SER A 183 -17.29 -1.30 -7.87
C SER A 183 -17.58 0.14 -8.30
N THR A 184 -16.53 0.85 -8.66
CA THR A 184 -16.56 2.23 -9.20
C THR A 184 -16.69 2.26 -10.73
N GLY A 185 -17.11 1.16 -11.35
CA GLY A 185 -17.19 1.02 -12.82
C GLY A 185 -15.85 0.79 -13.52
N ARG A 186 -14.77 0.54 -12.76
CA ARG A 186 -13.41 0.23 -13.26
C ARG A 186 -13.07 -1.23 -12.96
N ALA A 187 -12.27 -1.86 -13.82
CA ALA A 187 -11.79 -3.22 -13.57
C ALA A 187 -10.83 -3.24 -12.36
N VAL A 188 -11.06 -4.15 -11.41
CA VAL A 188 -10.22 -4.35 -10.21
C VAL A 188 -9.75 -5.80 -10.05
N SER A 189 -10.46 -6.77 -10.64
CA SER A 189 -10.12 -8.19 -10.65
C SER A 189 -9.83 -8.74 -9.23
N PHE A 190 -8.99 -9.78 -9.11
CA PHE A 190 -8.52 -10.33 -7.84
C PHE A 190 -7.65 -9.35 -7.04
N ILE A 191 -7.23 -8.23 -7.63
CA ILE A 191 -6.33 -7.25 -7.00
C ILE A 191 -7.12 -6.30 -6.09
N GLY A 192 -8.39 -6.02 -6.40
CA GLY A 192 -9.28 -5.19 -5.57
C GLY A 192 -9.09 -3.68 -5.70
N ASN A 193 -8.11 -3.22 -6.48
CA ASN A 193 -7.92 -1.79 -6.79
C ASN A 193 -7.49 -1.61 -8.26
N PRO A 194 -8.07 -0.66 -9.00
CA PRO A 194 -7.79 -0.50 -10.43
C PRO A 194 -6.39 0.05 -10.70
N ASN A 195 -5.80 0.83 -9.79
CA ASN A 195 -4.44 1.35 -9.97
C ASN A 195 -3.42 0.24 -9.77
N PHE A 196 -3.57 -0.58 -8.73
CA PHE A 196 -2.68 -1.72 -8.48
C PHE A 196 -2.85 -2.84 -9.50
N LEU A 197 -4.07 -3.05 -10.03
CA LEU A 197 -4.27 -3.92 -11.19
C LEU A 197 -3.51 -3.39 -12.41
N GLY A 198 -3.57 -2.09 -12.67
CA GLY A 198 -2.76 -1.44 -13.71
C GLY A 198 -1.27 -1.68 -13.53
N GLY A 199 -0.74 -1.38 -12.33
CA GLY A 199 0.66 -1.61 -11.95
C GLY A 199 1.11 -3.07 -12.09
N PHE A 200 0.24 -4.03 -11.80
CA PHE A 200 0.52 -5.45 -12.02
C PHE A 200 0.61 -5.77 -13.52
N LEU A 201 -0.41 -5.41 -14.31
CA LEU A 201 -0.49 -5.74 -15.73
C LEU A 201 0.68 -5.20 -16.55
N ILE A 202 1.16 -3.99 -16.24
CA ILE A 202 2.29 -3.38 -16.96
C ILE A 202 3.64 -4.08 -16.71
N MET A 203 3.76 -4.88 -15.66
CA MET A 203 4.91 -5.78 -15.46
C MET A 203 4.77 -7.07 -16.27
N ILE A 204 3.54 -7.57 -16.46
CA ILE A 204 3.29 -8.83 -17.17
C ILE A 204 3.37 -8.65 -18.69
N ILE A 205 2.88 -7.52 -19.23
CA ILE A 205 2.80 -7.28 -20.68
C ILE A 205 4.18 -7.39 -21.37
N PRO A 206 5.27 -6.74 -20.88
CA PRO A 206 6.59 -6.88 -21.49
C PRO A 206 7.11 -8.32 -21.47
N LEU A 207 6.83 -9.09 -20.41
CA LEU A 207 7.21 -10.50 -20.31
C LEU A 207 6.46 -11.37 -21.32
N CYS A 208 5.19 -11.05 -21.57
CA CYS A 208 4.36 -11.73 -22.56
C CYS A 208 4.91 -11.53 -23.98
N ILE A 209 5.36 -10.32 -24.29
CA ILE A 209 6.04 -10.02 -25.56
C ILE A 209 7.36 -10.78 -25.68
N SER A 210 8.14 -10.86 -24.61
CA SER A 210 9.36 -11.67 -24.61
C SER A 210 9.05 -13.15 -24.89
N ALA A 211 8.03 -13.71 -24.25
CA ALA A 211 7.60 -15.09 -24.51
C ALA A 211 7.15 -15.30 -25.97
N LEU A 212 6.42 -14.34 -26.54
CA LEU A 212 6.02 -14.33 -27.96
C LEU A 212 7.24 -14.34 -28.90
N LEU A 213 8.27 -13.54 -28.62
CA LEU A 213 9.47 -13.41 -29.46
C LEU A 213 10.44 -14.59 -29.34
N ILE A 214 10.50 -15.21 -28.16
CA ILE A 214 11.31 -16.41 -27.89
C ILE A 214 10.65 -17.66 -28.51
N SER A 215 9.31 -17.72 -28.50
CA SER A 215 8.58 -18.89 -28.98
C SER A 215 8.90 -19.22 -30.45
N LYS A 216 9.17 -20.50 -30.73
CA LYS A 216 9.43 -21.02 -32.09
C LYS A 216 8.17 -21.55 -32.78
N SER A 217 7.19 -22.03 -32.01
CA SER A 217 5.96 -22.63 -32.55
C SER A 217 4.89 -21.58 -32.79
N TRP A 218 4.25 -21.65 -33.95
CA TRP A 218 3.21 -20.69 -34.36
C TRP A 218 1.99 -20.72 -33.43
N LEU A 219 1.61 -21.90 -32.92
CA LEU A 219 0.48 -22.05 -32.01
C LEU A 219 0.74 -21.33 -30.68
N TYR A 220 1.94 -21.50 -30.11
CA TYR A 220 2.32 -20.78 -28.91
C TYR A 220 2.46 -19.27 -29.15
N ARG A 221 2.92 -18.84 -30.33
CA ARG A 221 2.92 -17.41 -30.70
C ARG A 221 1.51 -16.85 -30.76
N LEU A 222 0.56 -17.57 -31.38
CA LEU A 222 -0.84 -17.16 -31.43
C LEU A 222 -1.42 -17.07 -30.01
N LEU A 223 -1.15 -18.06 -29.16
CA LEU A 223 -1.59 -18.06 -27.76
C LEU A 223 -1.04 -16.86 -26.99
N TYR A 224 0.27 -16.59 -27.06
CA TYR A 224 0.88 -15.43 -26.41
C TYR A 224 0.34 -14.11 -26.96
N PHE A 225 0.02 -14.04 -28.26
CA PHE A 225 -0.60 -12.86 -28.85
C PHE A 225 -2.01 -12.63 -28.30
N ILE A 226 -2.82 -13.68 -28.16
CA ILE A 226 -4.16 -13.59 -27.54
C ILE A 226 -4.04 -13.13 -26.08
N VAL A 227 -3.12 -13.72 -25.31
CA VAL A 227 -2.86 -13.31 -23.92
C VAL A 227 -2.42 -11.85 -23.85
N PHE A 228 -1.54 -11.41 -24.75
CA PHE A 228 -1.12 -10.01 -24.85
C PHE A 228 -2.32 -9.08 -25.08
N LEU A 229 -3.22 -9.40 -26.02
CA LEU A 229 -4.43 -8.60 -26.26
C LEU A 229 -5.34 -8.54 -25.03
N VAL A 230 -5.55 -9.68 -24.36
CA VAL A 230 -6.35 -9.76 -23.13
C VAL A 230 -5.76 -8.87 -22.02
N LEU A 231 -4.43 -8.91 -21.82
CA LEU A 231 -3.73 -8.08 -20.84
C LEU A 231 -3.90 -6.59 -21.14
N VAL A 232 -3.69 -6.18 -22.40
CA VAL A 232 -3.81 -4.77 -22.83
C VAL A 232 -5.25 -4.27 -22.73
N LEU A 233 -6.23 -5.06 -23.18
CA LEU A 233 -7.64 -4.71 -23.06
C LEU A 233 -8.05 -4.58 -21.60
N CYS A 234 -7.61 -5.50 -20.73
CA CYS A 234 -7.88 -5.38 -19.29
C CYS A 234 -7.24 -4.10 -18.71
N LEU A 235 -6.00 -3.78 -19.09
CA LEU A 235 -5.33 -2.55 -18.68
C LEU A 235 -6.15 -1.32 -19.08
N MET A 236 -6.72 -1.28 -20.29
CA MET A 236 -7.59 -0.18 -20.72
C MET A 236 -8.85 -0.06 -19.86
N ARG A 237 -9.43 -1.19 -19.41
CA ARG A 237 -10.59 -1.21 -18.50
C ARG A 237 -10.27 -0.82 -17.06
N THR A 238 -9.00 -0.73 -16.69
CA THR A 238 -8.61 -0.14 -15.39
C THR A 238 -8.76 1.37 -15.37
N PHE A 239 -8.77 2.04 -16.53
CA PHE A 239 -8.72 3.51 -16.65
C PHE A 239 -7.54 4.18 -15.89
N THR A 240 -6.45 3.47 -15.65
CA THR A 240 -5.27 3.98 -14.92
C THR A 240 -4.28 4.65 -15.88
N ARG A 241 -4.34 5.98 -15.97
CA ARG A 241 -3.53 6.77 -16.92
C ARG A 241 -2.01 6.60 -16.71
N THR A 242 -1.57 6.55 -15.46
CA THR A 242 -0.15 6.42 -15.10
C THR A 242 0.42 5.11 -15.63
N SER A 243 -0.32 4.01 -15.51
CA SER A 243 0.12 2.70 -15.97
C SER A 243 0.22 2.64 -17.49
N ILE A 244 -0.69 3.32 -18.21
CA ILE A 244 -0.62 3.38 -19.68
C ILE A 244 0.59 4.21 -20.15
N ILE A 245 0.88 5.33 -19.48
CA ILE A 245 2.10 6.12 -19.74
C ILE A 245 3.35 5.27 -19.45
N ALA A 246 3.36 4.56 -18.33
CA ALA A 246 4.46 3.69 -17.95
C ALA A 246 4.69 2.57 -18.96
N LEU A 247 3.62 1.94 -19.46
CA LEU A 247 3.71 0.91 -20.50
C LEU A 247 4.27 1.47 -21.81
N PHE A 248 3.82 2.65 -22.24
CA PHE A 248 4.35 3.32 -23.42
C PHE A 248 5.84 3.65 -23.28
N ALA A 249 6.25 4.19 -22.12
CA ALA A 249 7.66 4.44 -21.83
C ALA A 249 8.48 3.13 -21.81
N GLY A 250 7.92 2.04 -21.29
CA GLY A 250 8.53 0.71 -21.34
C GLY A 250 8.72 0.18 -22.75
N PHE A 251 7.79 0.43 -23.68
CA PHE A 251 7.96 0.07 -25.09
C PHE A 251 9.05 0.88 -25.79
N LEU A 252 9.12 2.19 -25.52
CA LEU A 252 10.24 3.01 -26.01
C LEU A 252 11.58 2.48 -25.50
N LEU A 253 11.67 2.13 -24.21
CA LEU A 253 12.86 1.49 -23.66
C LEU A 253 13.16 0.17 -24.35
N TYR A 254 12.16 -0.68 -24.59
CA TYR A 254 12.33 -1.95 -25.29
C TYR A 254 12.96 -1.77 -26.68
N VAL A 255 12.48 -0.79 -27.45
CA VAL A 255 13.05 -0.44 -28.76
C VAL A 255 14.50 0.01 -28.62
N VAL A 256 14.80 0.90 -27.67
CA VAL A 256 16.17 1.38 -27.41
C VAL A 256 17.11 0.21 -27.08
N LEU A 257 16.69 -0.72 -26.23
CA LEU A 257 17.50 -1.90 -25.89
C LEU A 257 17.78 -2.79 -27.10
N ASN A 258 16.80 -2.95 -28.02
CA ASN A 258 16.99 -3.68 -29.27
C ASN A 258 17.98 -2.97 -30.20
N LEU A 259 17.89 -1.65 -30.34
CA LEU A 259 18.84 -0.85 -31.14
C LEU A 259 20.26 -0.95 -30.56
N LEU A 260 20.40 -0.90 -29.23
CA LEU A 260 21.70 -1.03 -28.56
C LEU A 260 22.36 -2.40 -28.76
N LYS A 261 21.57 -3.47 -28.99
CA LYS A 261 22.11 -4.79 -29.34
C LYS A 261 22.58 -4.89 -30.79
N GLN A 262 21.98 -4.14 -31.72
CA GLN A 262 22.31 -4.20 -33.15
C GLN A 262 23.61 -3.46 -33.50
N GLY A 263 23.99 -2.43 -32.74
CA GLY A 263 25.18 -1.61 -33.02
C GLY A 263 25.01 -0.70 -34.26
N PRO A 264 25.96 0.21 -34.55
CA PRO A 264 25.81 1.22 -35.61
C PRO A 264 25.88 0.68 -37.05
N SER A 265 26.42 -0.53 -37.26
CA SER A 265 26.80 -1.06 -38.57
C SER A 265 26.17 -2.42 -38.92
N GLY A 266 25.16 -2.87 -38.15
CA GLY A 266 24.57 -4.21 -38.29
C GLY A 266 23.55 -4.32 -39.43
N THR A 267 23.92 -4.99 -40.52
CA THR A 267 23.00 -5.41 -41.58
C THR A 267 22.35 -6.77 -41.23
N PHE A 268 21.02 -6.86 -41.40
CA PHE A 268 20.12 -8.04 -41.49
C PHE A 268 19.11 -8.42 -40.37
N SER A 269 17.90 -8.74 -40.85
CA SER A 269 16.70 -9.37 -40.25
C SER A 269 15.71 -8.51 -39.44
N LYS A 270 14.87 -7.76 -40.20
CA LYS A 270 13.55 -7.18 -39.84
C LYS A 270 13.33 -6.83 -38.35
N PRO A 271 13.64 -5.61 -37.90
CA PRO A 271 13.13 -5.05 -36.63
C PRO A 271 11.61 -4.78 -36.67
N PHE A 272 10.89 -5.39 -37.62
CA PHE A 272 9.50 -5.11 -37.92
C PHE A 272 8.58 -5.41 -36.73
N ILE A 273 8.77 -6.53 -36.01
CA ILE A 273 7.85 -6.90 -34.93
C ILE A 273 7.95 -5.93 -33.73
N PRO A 274 9.13 -5.59 -33.17
CA PRO A 274 9.23 -4.59 -32.10
C PRO A 274 8.77 -3.18 -32.54
N ILE A 275 9.09 -2.77 -33.78
CA ILE A 275 8.66 -1.47 -34.32
C ILE A 275 7.14 -1.43 -34.51
N VAL A 276 6.54 -2.49 -35.02
CA VAL A 276 5.07 -2.61 -35.18
C VAL A 276 4.39 -2.68 -33.82
N LEU A 277 4.91 -3.44 -32.86
CA LEU A 277 4.39 -3.46 -31.49
C LEU A 277 4.46 -2.08 -30.83
N THR A 278 5.53 -1.32 -31.10
CA THR A 278 5.68 0.06 -30.61
C THR A 278 4.76 1.03 -31.35
N GLY A 279 4.54 0.85 -32.66
CA GLY A 279 3.58 1.63 -33.44
C GLY A 279 2.13 1.34 -33.03
N VAL A 280 1.79 0.09 -32.72
CA VAL A 280 0.51 -0.33 -32.16
C VAL A 280 0.34 0.23 -30.76
N ALA A 281 1.36 0.14 -29.91
CA ALA A 281 1.32 0.74 -28.57
C ALA A 281 1.20 2.27 -28.61
N ALA A 282 1.89 2.93 -29.54
CA ALA A 282 1.75 4.37 -29.79
C ALA A 282 0.34 4.70 -30.30
N GLY A 283 -0.21 3.88 -31.19
CA GLY A 283 -1.60 4.00 -31.65
C GLY A 283 -2.61 3.83 -30.52
N ILE A 284 -2.44 2.84 -29.66
CA ILE A 284 -3.28 2.60 -28.47
C ILE A 284 -3.12 3.74 -27.46
N PHE A 285 -1.89 4.22 -27.24
CA PHE A 285 -1.59 5.36 -26.37
C PHE A 285 -2.26 6.65 -26.87
N ILE A 286 -2.16 6.94 -28.17
CA ILE A 286 -2.83 8.06 -28.82
C ILE A 286 -4.35 7.89 -28.70
N ILE A 287 -4.90 6.75 -29.12
CA ILE A 287 -6.35 6.48 -29.00
C ILE A 287 -6.79 6.71 -27.56
N PHE A 288 -6.11 6.13 -26.57
CA PHE A 288 -6.52 6.20 -25.16
C PHE A 288 -6.37 7.60 -24.53
N ILE A 289 -5.31 8.36 -24.82
CA ILE A 289 -5.19 9.76 -24.35
C ILE A 289 -6.30 10.62 -24.95
N PHE A 290 -6.62 10.40 -26.23
CA PHE A 290 -7.60 11.21 -26.93
C PHE A 290 -9.04 10.71 -26.77
N THR A 291 -9.30 9.48 -26.30
CA THR A 291 -10.67 8.92 -26.16
C THR A 291 -11.52 9.65 -25.10
N PRO A 292 -11.01 10.01 -23.90
CA PRO A 292 -11.75 10.88 -22.98
C PRO A 292 -11.99 12.27 -23.58
N GLY A 293 -11.03 12.80 -24.33
CA GLY A 293 -11.18 14.07 -25.07
C GLY A 293 -12.28 14.00 -26.13
N LEU A 294 -12.41 12.88 -26.84
CA LEU A 294 -13.47 12.61 -27.82
C LEU A 294 -14.86 12.42 -27.18
N GLN A 295 -14.94 11.83 -25.99
CA GLN A 295 -16.19 11.76 -25.20
C GLN A 295 -16.59 13.14 -24.63
N LEU A 296 -15.61 13.95 -24.22
CA LEU A 296 -15.79 15.34 -23.78
C LEU A 296 -16.10 16.31 -24.93
N LEU A 297 -15.70 16.02 -26.16
CA LEU A 297 -16.07 16.78 -27.36
C LEU A 297 -17.54 16.55 -27.78
N LYS A 298 -18.13 15.42 -27.38
CA LYS A 298 -19.57 15.15 -27.58
C LYS A 298 -20.46 15.88 -26.57
N THR A 299 -19.93 16.28 -25.42
CA THR A 299 -20.62 17.20 -24.50
C THR A 299 -20.29 18.64 -24.93
N LYS A 300 -21.30 19.47 -25.21
CA LYS A 300 -21.16 20.87 -25.65
C LYS A 300 -20.55 21.81 -24.57
N SER A 301 -19.38 21.50 -24.01
CA SER A 301 -18.66 22.38 -23.10
C SER A 301 -17.45 22.99 -23.82
N LYS A 302 -17.55 24.27 -24.16
CA LYS A 302 -16.62 24.99 -25.06
C LYS A 302 -15.27 25.42 -24.43
N ASN A 303 -14.95 25.08 -23.19
CA ASN A 303 -13.83 25.73 -22.48
C ASN A 303 -12.85 24.76 -21.80
N ILE A 304 -12.24 23.81 -22.52
CA ILE A 304 -11.27 22.90 -21.87
C ILE A 304 -10.08 22.52 -22.76
N ILE A 305 -9.23 23.48 -23.14
CA ILE A 305 -7.76 23.32 -23.30
C ILE A 305 -7.16 24.72 -23.04
N PRO A 306 -6.27 24.97 -22.04
CA PRO A 306 -4.94 24.38 -21.97
C PRO A 306 -4.35 24.20 -20.54
N SER A 307 -4.55 23.05 -19.91
CA SER A 307 -3.91 22.74 -18.62
C SER A 307 -2.39 22.54 -18.73
N ALA A 308 -1.88 21.96 -19.82
CA ALA A 308 -0.44 21.72 -19.99
C ALA A 308 0.40 23.00 -20.16
N ARG A 309 -0.17 24.04 -20.80
CA ARG A 309 0.54 25.31 -21.05
C ARG A 309 0.62 26.19 -19.81
N ILE A 310 -0.35 26.06 -18.89
CA ILE A 310 -0.36 26.72 -17.57
C ILE A 310 0.64 26.02 -16.64
N ILE A 311 0.63 24.68 -16.60
CA ILE A 311 1.55 23.87 -15.78
C ILE A 311 3.03 24.13 -16.15
N LEU A 312 3.35 24.27 -17.45
CA LEU A 312 4.72 24.54 -17.89
C LEU A 312 5.20 25.99 -17.67
N LYS A 313 4.28 26.95 -17.60
CA LYS A 313 4.62 28.37 -17.34
C LYS A 313 4.73 28.69 -15.85
N GLU A 314 4.02 27.95 -15.00
CA GLU A 314 3.92 28.22 -13.56
C GLU A 314 4.75 27.27 -12.69
N ALA A 315 5.44 26.27 -13.26
CA ALA A 315 6.13 25.21 -12.52
C ALA A 315 7.06 25.66 -11.36
N PRO A 316 7.79 26.80 -11.42
CA PRO A 316 8.57 27.29 -10.28
C PRO A 316 7.71 27.89 -9.15
N GLU A 317 6.56 28.48 -9.47
CA GLU A 317 5.63 29.10 -8.50
C GLU A 317 4.57 28.11 -7.98
N PHE A 318 4.33 27.01 -8.72
CA PHE A 318 3.32 25.99 -8.47
C PHE A 318 3.59 25.13 -7.21
N ILE A 319 4.84 25.09 -6.74
CA ILE A 319 5.23 24.36 -5.52
C ILE A 319 4.76 25.08 -4.25
N PHE A 320 4.49 26.40 -4.31
CA PHE A 320 4.30 27.26 -3.13
C PHE A 320 2.91 27.91 -2.98
N ARG A 321 2.01 27.86 -3.97
CA ARG A 321 0.66 28.48 -3.86
C ARG A 321 -0.46 27.49 -3.48
N PRO A 322 -1.39 27.88 -2.58
CA PRO A 322 -2.66 27.17 -2.37
C PRO A 322 -3.55 27.31 -3.61
N TYR A 323 -3.94 26.20 -4.24
CA TYR A 323 -4.82 26.23 -5.41
C TYR A 323 -6.30 26.32 -4.97
N GLY A 324 -7.04 27.28 -5.51
CA GLY A 324 -8.49 27.41 -5.31
C GLY A 324 -9.28 26.42 -6.16
N PHE A 325 -10.13 25.61 -5.53
CA PHE A 325 -10.89 24.54 -6.16
C PHE A 325 -12.07 25.05 -6.99
N LYS A 326 -11.99 24.96 -8.33
CA LYS A 326 -13.17 24.91 -9.20
C LYS A 326 -12.95 23.93 -10.36
N THR A 327 -13.71 22.82 -10.37
CA THR A 327 -14.02 21.82 -11.44
C THR A 327 -13.63 20.35 -11.19
N ASN A 328 -14.59 19.44 -11.35
CA ASN A 328 -14.55 18.00 -11.01
C ASN A 328 -13.47 17.15 -11.73
N ALA A 329 -12.79 17.66 -12.75
CA ALA A 329 -11.67 16.96 -13.41
C ALA A 329 -10.29 17.33 -12.83
N THR A 330 -10.18 18.50 -12.19
CA THR A 330 -8.95 18.98 -11.53
C THR A 330 -8.82 18.50 -10.09
N GLU A 331 -9.89 17.91 -9.52
CA GLU A 331 -9.93 17.38 -8.15
C GLU A 331 -8.87 16.29 -7.88
N ASN A 332 -8.64 15.34 -8.80
CA ASN A 332 -7.76 14.18 -8.53
C ASN A 332 -6.25 14.48 -8.56
N ILE A 333 -5.81 15.48 -9.34
CA ILE A 333 -4.39 15.84 -9.46
C ILE A 333 -4.00 16.81 -8.34
N GLY A 334 -4.85 17.79 -8.03
CA GLY A 334 -4.64 18.72 -6.91
C GLY A 334 -4.54 18.00 -5.56
N VAL A 335 -5.37 16.97 -5.35
CA VAL A 335 -5.29 16.09 -4.17
C VAL A 335 -3.90 15.43 -4.06
N ARG A 336 -3.40 14.82 -5.15
CA ARG A 336 -2.09 14.14 -5.13
C ARG A 336 -0.93 15.10 -4.90
N ILE A 337 -0.95 16.27 -5.52
CA ILE A 337 0.06 17.31 -5.29
C ILE A 337 0.07 17.70 -3.82
N THR A 338 -1.10 17.86 -3.21
CA THR A 338 -1.19 18.21 -1.79
C THR A 338 -0.63 17.10 -0.89
N ILE A 339 -0.90 15.85 -1.22
CA ILE A 339 -0.34 14.69 -0.53
C ILE A 339 1.20 14.67 -0.68
N TRP A 340 1.74 14.95 -1.87
CA TRP A 340 3.19 15.03 -2.09
C TRP A 340 3.83 16.19 -1.33
N GLN A 341 3.17 17.35 -1.28
CA GLN A 341 3.61 18.49 -0.45
C GLN A 341 3.63 18.11 1.03
N THR A 342 2.64 17.35 1.49
CA THR A 342 2.58 16.85 2.87
C THR A 342 3.77 15.93 3.16
N ALA A 343 4.01 14.94 2.31
CA ALA A 343 5.16 14.04 2.41
C ALA A 343 6.51 14.80 2.36
N TYR A 344 6.60 15.83 1.53
CA TYR A 344 7.80 16.67 1.45
C TYR A 344 8.01 17.51 2.72
N ARG A 345 6.96 18.07 3.32
CA ARG A 345 7.05 18.77 4.61
C ARG A 345 7.44 17.84 5.75
N MET A 346 6.91 16.61 5.75
CA MET A 346 7.37 15.55 6.65
C MET A 346 8.86 15.31 6.48
N PHE A 347 9.35 15.17 5.25
CA PHE A 347 10.77 15.05 4.97
C PHE A 347 11.59 16.24 5.50
N LEU A 348 11.17 17.48 5.24
CA LEU A 348 11.89 18.68 5.67
C LEU A 348 12.04 18.76 7.20
N SER A 349 11.10 18.23 7.97
CA SER A 349 11.20 18.18 9.43
C SER A 349 12.17 17.11 9.96
N ARG A 350 12.42 16.02 9.20
CA ARG A 350 13.35 14.94 9.56
C ARG A 350 14.11 14.40 8.33
N PRO A 351 15.06 15.17 7.77
CA PRO A 351 15.60 14.90 6.44
C PRO A 351 16.49 13.64 6.34
N LEU A 352 17.18 13.24 7.42
CA LEU A 352 18.15 12.13 7.33
C LEU A 352 17.48 10.74 7.31
N PHE A 353 16.66 10.45 8.33
CA PHE A 353 16.09 9.12 8.57
C PHE A 353 14.56 9.06 8.50
N GLY A 354 13.90 10.20 8.23
CA GLY A 354 12.45 10.28 8.13
C GLY A 354 11.71 10.01 9.43
N TRP A 355 10.39 9.80 9.29
CA TRP A 355 9.45 9.60 10.41
C TRP A 355 9.25 8.15 10.84
N GLY A 356 9.91 7.21 10.18
CA GLY A 356 9.71 5.78 10.38
C GLY A 356 9.00 5.15 9.19
N VAL A 357 9.52 4.01 8.73
CA VAL A 357 8.87 3.21 7.68
C VAL A 357 7.44 2.83 8.08
N GLY A 358 6.47 2.90 7.16
CA GLY A 358 5.06 2.59 7.40
C GLY A 358 4.29 3.58 8.27
N THR A 359 4.81 4.80 8.49
CA THR A 359 4.20 5.79 9.40
C THR A 359 3.59 7.00 8.71
N LEU A 360 3.59 7.06 7.37
CA LEU A 360 3.07 8.22 6.65
C LEU A 360 1.63 8.56 7.06
N ALA A 361 0.75 7.57 7.09
CA ALA A 361 -0.65 7.72 7.46
C ALA A 361 -0.89 8.38 8.83
N TYR A 362 0.05 8.22 9.75
CA TYR A 362 -0.08 8.68 11.13
C TYR A 362 0.53 10.07 11.35
N ASN A 363 1.55 10.43 10.58
CA ASN A 363 2.21 11.73 10.69
C ASN A 363 1.65 12.75 9.70
N ALA A 364 1.12 12.33 8.55
CA ALA A 364 0.59 13.21 7.50
C ALA A 364 -0.43 14.26 8.00
N PRO A 365 -1.34 13.96 8.96
CA PRO A 365 -2.27 14.96 9.49
C PRO A 365 -1.60 16.22 10.06
N LEU A 366 -0.36 16.11 10.58
CA LEU A 366 0.38 17.25 11.16
C LEU A 366 1.02 18.17 10.12
N TYR A 367 1.25 17.68 8.89
CA TYR A 367 2.04 18.38 7.88
C TYR A 367 1.21 18.85 6.68
N ARG A 368 -0.05 18.41 6.60
CA ARG A 368 -0.93 18.73 5.49
C ARG A 368 -1.30 20.22 5.44
N PRO A 369 -1.54 20.81 4.26
CA PRO A 369 -2.07 22.16 4.16
C PRO A 369 -3.50 22.27 4.70
N SER A 370 -3.82 23.38 5.36
CA SER A 370 -5.16 23.65 5.96
C SER A 370 -6.31 23.69 4.95
N PHE A 371 -6.03 23.93 3.66
CA PHE A 371 -7.04 23.92 2.60
C PHE A 371 -7.36 22.51 2.07
N TYR A 372 -6.57 21.49 2.42
CA TYR A 372 -6.85 20.10 2.06
C TYR A 372 -7.79 19.49 3.08
N LYS A 373 -9.07 19.68 2.80
CA LYS A 373 -10.20 19.32 3.66
C LYS A 373 -10.53 17.86 3.50
N LEU A 374 -10.68 17.16 4.62
CA LEU A 374 -11.20 15.81 4.60
C LEU A 374 -12.73 15.89 4.64
N LYS A 375 -13.40 15.49 3.57
CA LYS A 375 -14.85 15.34 3.61
C LYS A 375 -15.20 14.01 4.25
N GLY A 376 -15.90 14.05 5.39
CA GLY A 376 -16.74 12.95 5.89
C GLY A 376 -16.32 12.32 7.22
N PHE A 377 -17.27 11.71 7.92
CA PHE A 377 -17.04 10.91 9.14
C PHE A 377 -16.59 9.49 8.76
N GLY A 378 -15.42 9.03 9.23
CA GLY A 378 -14.95 7.65 9.07
C GLY A 378 -13.52 7.51 8.50
N ARG A 379 -13.08 6.26 8.26
CA ARG A 379 -11.77 5.88 7.66
C ARG A 379 -11.40 6.63 6.36
N ALA A 380 -12.35 7.31 5.72
CA ALA A 380 -12.15 8.16 4.54
C ALA A 380 -11.20 9.37 4.77
N ASN A 381 -10.75 9.57 6.01
CA ASN A 381 -10.03 10.74 6.47
C ASN A 381 -8.50 10.55 6.68
N ILE A 382 -7.93 9.43 6.23
CA ILE A 382 -6.50 9.14 6.41
C ILE A 382 -5.84 9.01 5.03
N VAL A 383 -4.81 9.82 4.78
CA VAL A 383 -3.93 9.62 3.63
C VAL A 383 -3.06 8.41 3.95
N GLU A 384 -3.51 7.21 3.60
CA GLU A 384 -2.78 5.97 3.90
C GLU A 384 -1.38 5.95 3.27
N HIS A 385 -1.28 6.50 2.05
CA HIS A 385 -0.06 6.54 1.26
C HIS A 385 0.10 7.86 0.49
N ALA A 386 1.33 8.24 0.22
CA ALA A 386 1.72 9.41 -0.57
C ALA A 386 1.30 9.33 -2.04
N HIS A 387 0.81 8.16 -2.50
CA HIS A 387 0.56 7.88 -3.91
C HIS A 387 1.78 8.15 -4.82
N SER A 388 2.98 7.99 -4.28
CA SER A 388 4.25 8.01 -4.99
C SER A 388 5.27 7.31 -4.12
N GLU A 389 5.85 6.22 -4.60
CA GLU A 389 6.82 5.44 -3.84
C GLU A 389 8.02 6.29 -3.42
N TYR A 390 8.42 7.23 -4.27
CA TYR A 390 9.55 8.13 -4.01
C TYR A 390 9.26 9.10 -2.87
N PHE A 391 8.09 9.74 -2.85
CA PHE A 391 7.69 10.62 -1.74
C PHE A 391 7.42 9.84 -0.45
N GLU A 392 6.89 8.62 -0.55
CA GLU A 392 6.71 7.71 0.59
C GLU A 392 8.07 7.42 1.26
N ILE A 393 9.03 6.91 0.49
CA ILE A 393 10.38 6.59 0.98
C ILE A 393 11.05 7.85 1.53
N LEU A 394 10.91 8.99 0.86
CA LEU A 394 11.50 10.26 1.30
C LEU A 394 10.95 10.71 2.66
N ALA A 395 9.64 10.63 2.88
CA ALA A 395 9.00 11.03 4.13
C ALA A 395 9.29 10.05 5.29
N GLU A 396 9.35 8.76 4.98
CA GLU A 396 9.46 7.70 5.99
C GLU A 396 10.90 7.36 6.36
N GLN A 397 11.81 7.33 5.37
CA GLN A 397 13.20 6.89 5.52
C GLN A 397 14.23 8.01 5.24
N GLY A 398 13.80 9.20 4.83
CA GLY A 398 14.66 10.35 4.59
C GLY A 398 15.63 10.16 3.41
N LEU A 399 16.71 10.96 3.42
CA LEU A 399 17.77 10.95 2.40
C LEU A 399 18.44 9.57 2.30
N VAL A 400 18.64 8.89 3.43
CA VAL A 400 19.33 7.58 3.42
C VAL A 400 18.51 6.55 2.64
N GLY A 401 17.21 6.46 2.91
CA GLY A 401 16.33 5.52 2.21
C GLY A 401 16.18 5.83 0.72
N ILE A 402 15.94 7.11 0.36
CA ILE A 402 15.73 7.46 -1.05
C ILE A 402 17.01 7.30 -1.88
N LEU A 403 18.18 7.64 -1.33
CA LEU A 403 19.45 7.45 -2.04
C LEU A 403 19.77 5.96 -2.21
N ALA A 404 19.45 5.13 -1.21
CA ALA A 404 19.60 3.68 -1.33
C ALA A 404 18.68 3.10 -2.42
N PHE A 405 17.42 3.56 -2.49
CA PHE A 405 16.47 3.14 -3.51
C PHE A 405 16.87 3.62 -4.92
N LEU A 406 17.31 4.87 -5.07
CA LEU A 406 17.84 5.37 -6.35
C LEU A 406 19.12 4.61 -6.74
N GLY A 407 19.98 4.28 -5.79
CA GLY A 407 21.17 3.45 -6.02
C GLY A 407 20.83 2.03 -6.48
N LEU A 408 19.77 1.42 -5.94
CA LEU A 408 19.23 0.15 -6.43
C LEU A 408 18.79 0.28 -7.89
N ILE A 409 18.02 1.33 -8.23
CA ILE A 409 17.53 1.58 -9.59
C ILE A 409 18.70 1.74 -10.56
N VAL A 410 19.64 2.63 -10.26
CA VAL A 410 20.81 2.89 -11.11
C VAL A 410 21.63 1.62 -11.28
N SER A 411 21.91 0.90 -10.18
CA SER A 411 22.66 -0.36 -10.22
C SER A 411 21.96 -1.42 -11.07
N PHE A 412 20.65 -1.54 -10.94
CA PHE A 412 19.85 -2.48 -11.73
C PHE A 412 20.00 -2.21 -13.23
N PHE A 413 19.76 -0.97 -13.68
CA PHE A 413 19.83 -0.64 -15.10
C PHE A 413 21.25 -0.69 -15.64
N VAL A 414 22.23 -0.10 -14.96
CA VAL A 414 23.63 -0.09 -15.41
C VAL A 414 24.17 -1.52 -15.51
N TYR A 415 23.96 -2.34 -14.49
CA TYR A 415 24.47 -3.71 -14.46
C TYR A 415 23.78 -4.58 -15.53
N SER A 416 22.45 -4.47 -15.66
CA SER A 416 21.70 -5.27 -16.63
C SER A 416 22.01 -4.86 -18.07
N ILE A 417 22.04 -3.57 -18.38
CA ILE A 417 22.32 -3.05 -19.74
C ILE A 417 23.75 -3.39 -20.17
N LYS A 418 24.73 -3.29 -19.26
CA LYS A 418 26.12 -3.65 -19.57
C LYS A 418 26.25 -5.13 -19.99
N LYS A 419 25.42 -6.01 -19.45
CA LYS A 419 25.43 -7.45 -19.76
C LYS A 419 24.59 -7.83 -20.98
N LEU A 420 23.58 -7.03 -21.37
CA LEU A 420 22.69 -7.33 -22.51
C LEU A 420 23.42 -7.66 -23.81
N LYS A 421 24.53 -6.98 -24.12
CA LYS A 421 25.28 -7.17 -25.37
C LYS A 421 25.90 -8.56 -25.50
N CYS A 422 26.17 -9.22 -24.37
CA CYS A 422 26.83 -10.53 -24.33
C CYS A 422 25.82 -11.69 -24.25
N LEU A 423 24.52 -11.40 -24.17
CA LEU A 423 23.49 -12.43 -24.06
C LEU A 423 23.13 -13.00 -25.44
N ASP A 424 22.80 -14.29 -25.45
CA ASP A 424 22.25 -14.96 -26.62
C ASP A 424 20.91 -14.32 -27.05
N ARG A 425 20.32 -14.79 -28.16
CA ARG A 425 19.08 -14.21 -28.68
C ARG A 425 17.93 -14.30 -27.67
N ASP A 426 17.72 -15.47 -27.09
CA ASP A 426 16.53 -15.74 -26.30
C ASP A 426 16.66 -15.12 -24.89
N ASP A 427 17.83 -15.18 -24.26
CA ASP A 427 18.13 -14.52 -22.99
C ASP A 427 18.14 -13.00 -23.13
N PHE A 428 18.54 -12.47 -24.29
CA PHE A 428 18.38 -11.05 -24.55
C PHE A 428 16.91 -10.62 -24.53
N TYR A 429 16.03 -11.34 -25.22
CA TYR A 429 14.60 -11.01 -25.21
C TYR A 429 14.00 -11.18 -23.81
N LEU A 430 14.43 -12.20 -23.07
CA LEU A 430 13.98 -12.43 -21.71
C LEU A 430 14.39 -11.28 -20.77
N VAL A 431 15.67 -10.92 -20.78
CA VAL A 431 16.22 -9.87 -19.93
C VAL A 431 15.71 -8.50 -20.34
N SER A 432 15.58 -8.20 -21.64
CA SER A 432 15.02 -6.92 -22.09
C SER A 432 13.56 -6.75 -21.69
N GLY A 433 12.76 -7.81 -21.76
CA GLY A 433 11.38 -7.82 -21.25
C GLY A 433 11.32 -7.60 -19.74
N GLY A 434 12.17 -8.26 -18.98
CA GLY A 434 12.26 -8.07 -17.53
C GLY A 434 12.71 -6.68 -17.12
N ILE A 435 13.71 -6.11 -17.80
CA ILE A 435 14.14 -4.71 -17.61
C ILE A 435 12.96 -3.76 -17.88
N CYS A 436 12.22 -3.97 -18.97
CA CYS A 436 11.07 -3.13 -19.30
C CYS A 436 9.93 -3.30 -18.29
N ALA A 437 9.67 -4.50 -17.79
CA ALA A 437 8.68 -4.73 -16.74
C ALA A 437 9.03 -3.97 -15.44
N VAL A 438 10.28 -4.07 -14.97
CA VAL A 438 10.77 -3.31 -13.81
C VAL A 438 10.68 -1.81 -14.06
N PHE A 439 11.08 -1.34 -15.25
CA PHE A 439 10.99 0.06 -15.64
C PHE A 439 9.55 0.59 -15.64
N CYS A 440 8.60 -0.14 -16.23
CA CYS A 440 7.18 0.20 -16.19
C CYS A 440 6.69 0.40 -14.75
N CYS A 441 7.03 -0.52 -13.84
CA CYS A 441 6.64 -0.40 -12.43
C CYS A 441 7.24 0.85 -11.78
N LEU A 442 8.52 1.14 -12.03
CA LEU A 442 9.21 2.32 -11.48
C LEU A 442 8.64 3.65 -12.01
N VAL A 443 8.22 3.70 -13.27
CA VAL A 443 7.54 4.86 -13.85
C VAL A 443 6.13 5.01 -13.27
N ASP A 444 5.36 3.93 -13.13
CA ASP A 444 4.03 4.00 -12.50
C ASP A 444 4.12 4.41 -11.01
N ASN A 445 5.19 4.00 -10.31
CA ASN A 445 5.48 4.38 -8.93
C ASN A 445 5.75 5.89 -8.72
N THR A 446 5.89 6.70 -9.77
CA THR A 446 5.92 8.17 -9.59
C THR A 446 4.58 8.69 -9.11
N ALA A 447 3.49 7.96 -9.39
CA ALA A 447 2.12 8.30 -9.04
C ALA A 447 1.33 7.11 -8.45
N SER A 448 2.04 6.08 -7.98
CA SER A 448 1.49 4.88 -7.35
C SER A 448 2.46 4.37 -6.26
N VAL A 449 2.01 3.43 -5.45
CA VAL A 449 2.79 2.77 -4.39
C VAL A 449 2.77 1.26 -4.58
N ASN A 450 3.15 0.80 -5.78
CA ASN A 450 3.03 -0.62 -6.13
C ASN A 450 3.91 -1.52 -5.25
N LEU A 451 4.98 -1.00 -4.66
CA LEU A 451 5.85 -1.83 -3.80
C LEU A 451 5.22 -2.09 -2.42
N ARG A 452 4.17 -1.35 -2.06
CA ARG A 452 3.42 -1.51 -0.80
C ARG A 452 2.29 -2.51 -0.88
N ILE A 453 2.01 -3.04 -2.07
CA ILE A 453 0.92 -3.99 -2.30
C ILE A 453 1.50 -5.35 -2.68
N SER A 454 1.17 -6.39 -1.93
CA SER A 454 1.87 -7.68 -2.02
C SER A 454 1.86 -8.33 -3.39
N SER A 455 0.76 -8.25 -4.15
CA SER A 455 0.73 -8.80 -5.52
C SER A 455 1.71 -8.11 -6.46
N THR A 456 1.84 -6.78 -6.39
CA THR A 456 2.77 -6.01 -7.22
C THR A 456 4.20 -5.99 -6.65
N GLY A 457 4.37 -5.86 -5.34
CA GLY A 457 5.66 -5.87 -4.64
C GLY A 457 6.39 -7.21 -4.80
N VAL A 458 5.70 -8.34 -4.57
CA VAL A 458 6.28 -9.67 -4.82
C VAL A 458 6.68 -9.81 -6.29
N THR A 459 5.84 -9.39 -7.23
CA THR A 459 6.15 -9.44 -8.66
C THR A 459 7.39 -8.61 -8.99
N PHE A 460 7.49 -7.37 -8.49
CA PHE A 460 8.65 -6.51 -8.70
C PHE A 460 9.94 -7.14 -8.18
N TRP A 461 9.95 -7.59 -6.93
CA TRP A 461 11.15 -8.15 -6.30
C TRP A 461 11.55 -9.52 -6.88
N LEU A 462 10.57 -10.32 -7.29
CA LEU A 462 10.78 -11.54 -8.04
C LEU A 462 11.48 -11.25 -9.37
N LEU A 463 11.02 -10.23 -10.12
CA LEU A 463 11.65 -9.84 -11.39
C LEU A 463 13.06 -9.26 -11.18
N VAL A 464 13.26 -8.39 -10.20
CA VAL A 464 14.59 -7.84 -9.87
C VAL A 464 15.56 -8.98 -9.52
N GLY A 465 15.14 -9.94 -8.71
CA GLY A 465 15.94 -11.13 -8.36
C GLY A 465 16.28 -12.00 -9.58
N ILE A 466 15.30 -12.30 -10.43
CA ILE A 466 15.50 -13.12 -11.64
C ILE A 466 16.45 -12.41 -12.62
N MET A 467 16.25 -11.11 -12.87
CA MET A 467 17.10 -10.37 -13.80
C MET A 467 18.54 -10.24 -13.26
N ASN A 468 18.71 -10.02 -11.97
CA ASN A 468 20.03 -10.08 -11.32
C ASN A 468 20.66 -11.47 -11.53
N ARG A 469 19.89 -12.55 -11.37
CA ARG A 469 20.41 -13.92 -11.53
C ARG A 469 20.86 -14.22 -12.95
N ILE A 470 20.06 -13.87 -13.97
CA ILE A 470 20.40 -14.09 -15.38
C ILE A 470 21.66 -13.28 -15.75
N THR A 471 21.74 -12.02 -15.32
CA THR A 471 22.86 -11.13 -15.65
C THR A 471 24.19 -11.55 -15.00
N MET A 472 24.14 -12.29 -13.88
CA MET A 472 25.32 -12.91 -13.28
C MET A 472 25.81 -14.16 -14.03
N GLY A 473 24.98 -14.76 -14.90
CA GLY A 473 25.25 -16.02 -15.59
C GLY A 473 25.08 -17.24 -14.68
N PHE A 474 24.81 -18.41 -15.26
CA PHE A 474 24.77 -19.66 -14.51
C PHE A 474 26.19 -20.23 -14.38
N ASP A 475 26.50 -20.92 -13.28
CA ASP A 475 27.88 -21.35 -13.01
C ASP A 475 28.39 -22.38 -14.05
N GLY A 476 27.51 -22.93 -14.89
CA GLY A 476 27.85 -23.75 -16.05
C GLY A 476 28.48 -22.99 -17.23
N ASP A 477 28.29 -21.68 -17.34
CA ASP A 477 28.77 -20.89 -18.50
C ASP A 477 30.25 -20.48 -18.41
N ARG A 478 30.94 -20.76 -17.29
CA ARG A 478 32.39 -20.54 -17.14
C ARG A 478 33.22 -21.82 -17.10
N HIS A 479 32.60 -23.00 -17.03
CA HIS A 479 33.30 -24.27 -16.80
C HIS A 479 32.87 -25.41 -17.73
N GLY A 480 32.43 -25.09 -18.96
CA GLY A 480 32.09 -26.05 -20.00
C GLY A 480 33.22 -26.96 -20.52
N HIS A 481 34.44 -26.87 -19.97
CA HIS A 481 35.56 -27.75 -20.32
C HIS A 481 36.21 -28.48 -19.14
N GLN A 482 35.67 -28.38 -17.92
CA GLN A 482 36.31 -29.03 -16.75
C GLN A 482 35.38 -29.83 -15.83
N TYR A 483 34.07 -29.83 -16.08
CA TYR A 483 33.11 -30.55 -15.22
C TYR A 483 32.93 -32.03 -15.57
N GLN A 484 33.26 -32.44 -16.80
CA GLN A 484 33.20 -33.86 -17.18
C GLN A 484 34.36 -34.70 -16.60
N GLY A 485 35.49 -34.06 -16.24
CA GLY A 485 36.59 -34.74 -15.51
C GLY A 485 36.46 -34.69 -13.99
N PHE A 486 35.52 -33.92 -13.43
CA PHE A 486 35.38 -33.73 -11.97
C PHE A 486 34.42 -34.73 -11.32
N LEU A 487 33.52 -35.34 -12.10
CA LEU A 487 32.58 -36.37 -11.61
C LEU A 487 33.16 -37.78 -11.58
N GLU A 488 34.34 -38.02 -12.18
CA GLU A 488 35.05 -39.31 -12.12
C GLU A 488 36.18 -39.35 -11.07
N HIS A 489 36.43 -38.24 -10.33
CA HIS A 489 37.56 -38.14 -9.38
C HIS A 489 37.17 -37.71 -7.96
N GLN A 490 35.87 -37.76 -7.60
CA GLN A 490 35.39 -37.36 -6.26
C GLN A 490 35.06 -38.53 -5.32
N GLU A 491 35.34 -39.78 -5.69
CA GLU A 491 35.33 -40.90 -4.71
C GLU A 491 36.64 -41.04 -3.92
N GLU A 492 37.71 -40.32 -4.28
CA GLU A 492 38.97 -40.35 -3.52
C GLU A 492 39.55 -38.95 -3.31
N ARG A 493 39.74 -38.58 -2.03
CA ARG A 493 40.45 -37.40 -1.49
C ARG A 493 39.63 -36.12 -1.31
N ALA A 494 38.86 -36.09 -0.21
CA ALA A 494 38.77 -34.88 0.59
C ALA A 494 40.11 -34.68 1.33
N PRO A 495 40.79 -33.52 1.24
CA PRO A 495 42.00 -33.26 2.02
C PRO A 495 41.65 -33.15 3.51
N ALA A 496 42.27 -33.99 4.33
CA ALA A 496 42.08 -34.05 5.78
C ALA A 496 42.59 -32.81 6.57
N SER A 497 42.99 -31.72 5.90
CA SER A 497 43.68 -30.59 6.52
C SER A 497 42.83 -29.33 6.75
N LEU A 498 41.52 -29.35 6.49
CA LEU A 498 40.59 -28.26 6.83
C LEU A 498 39.64 -28.58 8.00
N MET A 499 39.91 -29.65 8.75
CA MET A 499 39.09 -30.08 9.89
C MET A 499 39.46 -29.45 11.25
N HIS A 500 40.44 -28.54 11.30
CA HIS A 500 40.85 -27.92 12.56
C HIS A 500 41.05 -26.41 12.46
N ALA A 501 39.94 -25.66 12.50
CA ALA A 501 39.85 -24.36 13.17
C ALA A 501 38.41 -23.83 13.09
N GLY A 502 37.64 -24.01 14.16
CA GLY A 502 36.32 -23.39 14.31
C GLY A 502 35.37 -24.23 15.15
N LYS A 503 35.26 -23.90 16.44
CA LYS A 503 34.37 -24.51 17.45
C LYS A 503 33.06 -25.01 16.84
N HIS A 504 32.68 -26.25 17.18
CA HIS A 504 31.38 -26.85 16.88
C HIS A 504 30.22 -25.93 17.32
N LEU A 505 29.80 -25.00 16.47
CA LEU A 505 28.44 -24.51 16.52
C LEU A 505 27.59 -25.73 16.17
N ASN A 506 26.83 -26.24 17.12
CA ASN A 506 26.00 -27.41 16.89
C ASN A 506 25.00 -27.06 15.77
N LEU A 507 25.24 -27.54 14.54
CA LEU A 507 24.44 -27.20 13.35
C LEU A 507 22.95 -27.51 13.58
N LYS A 508 22.64 -28.55 14.38
CA LYS A 508 21.26 -28.85 14.80
C LYS A 508 20.70 -27.77 15.73
N PHE A 509 21.49 -27.26 16.66
CA PHE A 509 21.10 -26.14 17.51
C PHE A 509 20.85 -24.88 16.68
N LEU A 510 21.71 -24.57 15.71
CA LEU A 510 21.52 -23.43 14.81
C LEU A 510 20.23 -23.58 13.98
N SER A 511 19.97 -24.76 13.43
CA SER A 511 18.73 -25.04 12.69
C SER A 511 17.47 -24.85 13.56
N VAL A 512 17.48 -25.35 14.80
CA VAL A 512 16.37 -25.15 15.74
C VAL A 512 16.18 -23.68 16.06
N LEU A 513 17.27 -22.95 16.31
CA LEU A 513 17.21 -21.51 16.56
C LEU A 513 16.61 -20.73 15.37
N LEU A 514 17.03 -21.06 14.14
CA LEU A 514 16.47 -20.44 12.93
C LEU A 514 14.98 -20.71 12.77
N ILE A 515 14.54 -21.95 13.03
CA ILE A 515 13.11 -22.33 13.00
C ILE A 515 12.31 -21.52 14.02
N ILE A 516 12.82 -21.42 15.26
CA ILE A 516 12.17 -20.64 16.33
C ILE A 516 12.09 -19.17 15.95
N LEU A 517 13.19 -18.58 15.47
CA LEU A 517 13.23 -17.18 15.05
C LEU A 517 12.22 -16.89 13.93
N VAL A 518 12.22 -17.69 12.87
CA VAL A 518 11.28 -17.53 11.75
C VAL A 518 9.83 -17.75 12.22
N GLY A 519 9.59 -18.71 13.11
CA GLY A 519 8.27 -18.92 13.72
C GLY A 519 7.77 -17.70 14.50
N ILE A 520 8.65 -17.07 15.30
CA ILE A 520 8.35 -15.82 16.00
C ILE A 520 8.07 -14.69 15.00
N PHE A 521 8.88 -14.55 13.95
CA PHE A 521 8.66 -13.54 12.92
C PHE A 521 7.31 -13.72 12.22
N LEU A 522 6.98 -14.94 11.78
CA LEU A 522 5.70 -15.26 11.16
C LEU A 522 4.51 -15.01 12.08
N TRP A 523 4.66 -15.32 13.36
CA TRP A 523 3.63 -15.01 14.35
C TRP A 523 3.37 -13.51 14.44
N ILE A 524 4.43 -12.69 14.53
CA ILE A 524 4.32 -11.24 14.70
C ILE A 524 3.88 -10.53 13.42
N SER A 525 4.42 -10.89 12.25
CA SER A 525 4.22 -10.16 11.00
C SER A 525 2.97 -10.59 10.24
N ALA A 526 2.64 -11.88 10.26
CA ALA A 526 1.61 -12.46 9.38
C ALA A 526 0.41 -13.00 10.17
N LEU A 527 0.61 -13.95 11.09
CA LEU A 527 -0.50 -14.69 11.69
C LEU A 527 -1.31 -13.86 12.69
N LYS A 528 -0.64 -13.20 13.64
CA LYS A 528 -1.28 -12.38 14.69
C LYS A 528 -2.09 -11.21 14.08
N PRO A 529 -1.57 -10.43 13.10
CA PRO A 529 -2.35 -9.40 12.42
C PRO A 529 -3.51 -9.97 11.60
N LEU A 530 -3.29 -11.09 10.90
CA LEU A 530 -4.33 -11.72 10.08
C LEU A 530 -5.53 -12.17 10.93
N PHE A 531 -5.29 -12.81 12.07
CA PHE A 531 -6.37 -13.23 12.95
C PHE A 531 -7.14 -12.05 13.52
N ALA A 532 -6.44 -11.01 13.99
CA ALA A 532 -7.09 -9.78 14.46
C ALA A 532 -7.98 -9.16 13.37
N ASP A 533 -7.47 -9.04 12.14
CA ASP A 533 -8.18 -8.43 11.02
C ASP A 533 -9.39 -9.24 10.55
N LEU A 534 -9.32 -10.57 10.57
CA LEU A 534 -10.45 -11.44 10.26
C LEU A 534 -11.60 -11.27 11.27
N HIS A 535 -11.28 -11.11 12.56
CA HIS A 535 -12.27 -10.80 13.60
C HIS A 535 -12.89 -9.41 13.39
N LEU A 536 -12.08 -8.39 13.09
CA LEU A 536 -12.59 -7.05 12.73
C LEU A 536 -13.46 -7.05 11.46
N GLY A 537 -13.19 -7.96 10.52
CA GLY A 537 -13.99 -8.11 9.32
C GLY A 537 -15.37 -8.70 9.61
N ARG A 538 -15.47 -9.55 10.64
CA ARG A 538 -16.77 -10.00 11.18
C ARG A 538 -17.50 -8.86 11.87
N VAL A 539 -16.80 -8.00 12.63
CA VAL A 539 -17.40 -6.82 13.28
C VAL A 539 -18.12 -5.95 12.27
N THR A 540 -17.46 -5.59 11.15
CA THR A 540 -18.11 -4.73 10.13
C THR A 540 -19.31 -5.39 9.49
N LYS A 541 -19.25 -6.70 9.22
CA LYS A 541 -20.38 -7.45 8.67
C LYS A 541 -21.56 -7.52 9.66
N VAL A 542 -21.29 -7.70 10.95
CA VAL A 542 -22.31 -7.75 12.01
C VAL A 542 -22.93 -6.37 12.23
N LEU A 543 -22.10 -5.31 12.30
CA LEU A 543 -22.57 -3.92 12.41
C LEU A 543 -23.45 -3.53 11.22
N LYS A 544 -23.06 -3.90 9.99
CA LYS A 544 -23.86 -3.63 8.78
C LYS A 544 -25.19 -4.39 8.74
N LYS A 545 -25.30 -5.58 9.35
CA LYS A 545 -26.44 -6.49 9.15
C LYS A 545 -27.43 -6.57 10.30
N TYR A 546 -26.97 -6.46 11.54
CA TYR A 546 -27.79 -6.82 12.71
C TYR A 546 -27.85 -5.72 13.77
N GLY A 547 -26.83 -4.88 13.88
CA GLY A 547 -26.78 -3.85 14.91
C GLY A 547 -26.70 -4.27 16.39
N PRO A 548 -26.51 -5.55 16.84
CA PRO A 548 -26.37 -5.80 18.26
C PRO A 548 -24.93 -5.48 18.71
N PRO A 549 -24.76 -4.59 19.70
CA PRO A 549 -23.45 -4.14 20.17
C PRO A 549 -22.59 -5.25 20.76
N GLU A 550 -23.20 -6.27 21.36
CA GLU A 550 -22.50 -7.27 22.17
C GLU A 550 -21.69 -8.27 21.33
N ALA A 551 -22.25 -8.72 20.20
CA ALA A 551 -21.53 -9.62 19.30
C ALA A 551 -20.34 -8.92 18.63
N SER A 552 -20.52 -7.66 18.22
CA SER A 552 -19.43 -6.82 17.69
C SER A 552 -18.36 -6.54 18.74
N LEU A 553 -18.75 -6.27 19.99
CA LEU A 553 -17.81 -6.05 21.09
C LEU A 553 -16.95 -7.29 21.34
N ARG A 554 -17.55 -8.49 21.40
CA ARG A 554 -16.81 -9.75 21.57
C ARG A 554 -15.79 -9.98 20.46
N GLU A 555 -16.15 -9.73 19.21
CA GLU A 555 -15.23 -9.89 18.08
C GLU A 555 -14.08 -8.86 18.15
N CYS A 556 -14.33 -7.62 18.58
CA CYS A 556 -13.27 -6.65 18.86
C CYS A 556 -12.36 -7.09 20.03
N GLU A 557 -12.92 -7.63 21.11
CA GLU A 557 -12.15 -8.15 22.25
C GLU A 557 -11.24 -9.31 21.84
N VAL A 558 -11.73 -10.24 21.02
CA VAL A 558 -10.90 -11.31 20.45
C VAL A 558 -9.82 -10.74 19.53
N ALA A 559 -10.13 -9.72 18.71
CA ALA A 559 -9.12 -9.04 17.91
C ALA A 559 -8.01 -8.42 18.79
N LEU A 560 -8.35 -7.90 19.98
CA LEU A 560 -7.38 -7.39 20.96
C LEU A 560 -6.60 -8.48 21.69
N MET A 561 -7.13 -9.70 21.84
CA MET A 561 -6.34 -10.84 22.33
C MET A 561 -5.19 -11.15 21.39
N TYR A 562 -5.45 -11.08 20.08
CA TYR A 562 -4.39 -11.19 19.08
C TYR A 562 -3.54 -9.93 19.05
N GLU A 563 -4.10 -8.74 18.88
CA GLU A 563 -3.34 -7.48 18.83
C GLU A 563 -3.80 -6.48 19.91
N PRO A 564 -3.20 -6.50 21.12
CA PRO A 564 -3.63 -5.63 22.22
C PRO A 564 -3.56 -4.13 21.94
N THR A 565 -2.73 -3.75 20.97
CA THR A 565 -2.52 -2.36 20.54
C THR A 565 -3.23 -2.04 19.22
N ASN A 566 -4.19 -2.88 18.78
CA ASN A 566 -4.90 -2.64 17.53
C ASN A 566 -5.82 -1.42 17.67
N VAL A 567 -5.38 -0.34 17.03
CA VAL A 567 -6.00 0.99 17.10
C VAL A 567 -7.43 0.97 16.56
N ASP A 568 -7.70 0.21 15.49
CA ASP A 568 -9.04 0.16 14.90
C ASP A 568 -10.00 -0.67 15.77
N ALA A 569 -9.54 -1.76 16.38
CA ALA A 569 -10.34 -2.52 17.35
C ALA A 569 -10.71 -1.64 18.56
N LEU A 570 -9.74 -0.96 19.16
CA LEU A 570 -9.97 -0.03 20.28
C LEU A 570 -10.92 1.11 19.90
N PHE A 571 -10.77 1.67 18.69
CA PHE A 571 -11.62 2.73 18.20
C PHE A 571 -13.07 2.26 17.97
N LEU A 572 -13.25 1.05 17.41
CA LEU A 572 -14.57 0.44 17.25
C LEU A 572 -15.24 0.16 18.60
N ILE A 573 -14.49 -0.34 19.59
CA ILE A 573 -15.00 -0.51 20.97
C ILE A 573 -15.47 0.83 21.53
N GLY A 574 -14.66 1.89 21.39
CA GLY A 574 -15.03 3.24 21.83
C GLY A 574 -16.34 3.72 21.18
N ASN A 575 -16.47 3.54 19.86
CA ASN A 575 -17.69 3.90 19.12
C ASN A 575 -18.91 3.09 19.56
N ILE A 576 -18.75 1.78 19.79
CA ILE A 576 -19.83 0.92 20.27
C ILE A 576 -20.29 1.37 21.67
N TYR A 577 -19.37 1.70 22.59
CA TYR A 577 -19.77 2.22 23.90
C TYR A 577 -20.41 3.60 23.82
N ALA A 578 -19.85 4.51 23.01
CA ALA A 578 -20.38 5.86 22.81
C ALA A 578 -21.81 5.83 22.24
N SER A 579 -22.09 4.96 21.26
CA SER A 579 -23.43 4.85 20.66
C SER A 579 -24.50 4.33 21.64
N HIS A 580 -24.09 3.78 22.79
CA HIS A 580 -24.98 3.30 23.86
C HIS A 580 -24.93 4.21 25.11
N GLY A 581 -24.34 5.40 25.01
CA GLY A 581 -24.22 6.34 26.12
C GLY A 581 -23.27 5.90 27.24
N ARG A 582 -22.49 4.82 27.04
CA ARG A 582 -21.48 4.33 27.99
C ARG A 582 -20.19 5.12 27.87
N TRP A 583 -20.27 6.41 28.21
CA TRP A 583 -19.20 7.37 27.96
C TRP A 583 -17.92 7.13 28.75
N LYS A 584 -17.99 6.50 29.94
CA LYS A 584 -16.80 6.18 30.75
C LYS A 584 -15.94 5.12 30.08
N GLU A 585 -16.55 4.07 29.57
CA GLU A 585 -15.89 2.97 28.87
C GLU A 585 -15.40 3.44 27.49
N ALA A 586 -16.22 4.24 26.78
CA ALA A 586 -15.81 4.87 25.52
C ALA A 586 -14.54 5.73 25.71
N ARG A 587 -14.50 6.55 26.77
CA ARG A 587 -13.34 7.37 27.11
C ARG A 587 -12.08 6.52 27.30
N ILE A 588 -12.16 5.44 28.09
CA ILE A 588 -11.00 4.54 28.32
C ILE A 588 -10.51 3.93 26.99
N ALA A 589 -11.43 3.49 26.14
CA ALA A 589 -11.09 2.94 24.84
C ALA A 589 -10.39 3.99 23.95
N TYR A 590 -10.96 5.20 23.83
CA TYR A 590 -10.37 6.30 23.06
C TYR A 590 -9.04 6.80 23.64
N GLU A 591 -8.86 6.86 24.96
CA GLU A 591 -7.58 7.18 25.60
C GLU A 591 -6.51 6.15 25.20
N ASN A 592 -6.86 4.86 25.10
CA ASN A 592 -5.94 3.84 24.59
C ASN A 592 -5.63 4.04 23.10
N VAL A 593 -6.61 4.39 22.27
CA VAL A 593 -6.35 4.76 20.86
C VAL A 593 -5.35 5.94 20.80
N ALA A 594 -5.54 6.97 21.62
CA ALA A 594 -4.69 8.17 21.63
C ALA A 594 -3.26 7.88 22.07
N ARG A 595 -3.05 6.85 22.92
CA ARG A 595 -1.71 6.39 23.31
C ARG A 595 -0.96 5.71 22.15
N PHE A 596 -1.66 4.95 21.31
CA PHE A 596 -1.04 4.15 20.24
C PHE A 596 -1.06 4.83 18.87
N SER A 597 -1.99 5.76 18.66
CA SER A 597 -2.17 6.52 17.42
C SER A 597 -2.57 7.97 17.70
N PRO A 598 -1.69 8.83 18.28
CA PRO A 598 -1.97 10.26 18.37
C PRO A 598 -2.22 10.86 16.97
N PHE A 599 -3.08 11.89 16.89
CA PHE A 599 -3.37 12.71 15.69
C PHE A 599 -4.34 12.11 14.65
N ARG A 600 -5.41 11.45 15.10
CA ARG A 600 -6.56 11.10 14.25
C ARG A 600 -7.67 12.10 14.56
N GLY A 601 -7.94 13.08 13.68
CA GLY A 601 -8.89 14.18 13.99
C GLY A 601 -10.26 13.70 14.51
N GLN A 602 -10.77 12.58 13.98
CA GLN A 602 -12.01 11.97 14.47
C GLN A 602 -11.88 11.33 15.87
N LEU A 603 -10.71 10.83 16.22
CA LEU A 603 -10.43 10.36 17.59
C LEU A 603 -10.48 11.53 18.57
N ASP A 604 -9.81 12.63 18.26
CA ASP A 604 -9.75 13.79 19.16
C ASP A 604 -11.14 14.39 19.36
N TYR A 605 -11.97 14.45 18.31
CA TYR A 605 -13.38 14.82 18.44
C TYR A 605 -14.16 13.84 19.34
N ASN A 606 -14.07 12.53 19.09
CA ASN A 606 -14.80 11.52 19.87
C ASN A 606 -14.32 11.45 21.33
N LEU A 607 -13.03 11.65 21.58
CA LEU A 607 -12.43 11.72 22.90
C LEU A 607 -12.90 12.99 23.62
N GLY A 608 -13.02 14.12 22.92
CA GLY A 608 -13.63 15.35 23.42
C GLY A 608 -15.08 15.13 23.86
N LEU A 609 -15.89 14.46 23.04
CA LEU A 609 -17.26 14.09 23.40
C LEU A 609 -17.30 13.19 24.64
N ALA A 610 -16.42 12.20 24.72
CA ALA A 610 -16.34 11.30 25.86
C ALA A 610 -15.91 12.03 27.15
N TYR A 611 -14.97 12.97 27.07
CA TYR A 611 -14.59 13.82 28.21
C TYR A 611 -15.75 14.72 28.65
N PHE A 612 -16.43 15.38 27.72
CA PHE A 612 -17.57 16.25 28.01
C PHE A 612 -18.68 15.48 28.72
N ASN A 613 -19.11 14.34 28.16
CA ASN A 613 -20.17 13.50 28.74
C ASN A 613 -19.76 12.78 30.04
N THR A 614 -18.46 12.74 30.37
CA THR A 614 -17.99 12.22 31.67
C THR A 614 -17.68 13.31 32.69
N GLY A 615 -18.06 14.57 32.42
CA GLY A 615 -17.91 15.69 33.35
C GLY A 615 -16.49 16.24 33.44
N LEU A 616 -15.68 16.10 32.39
CA LEU A 616 -14.30 16.60 32.33
C LEU A 616 -14.14 17.67 31.22
N PRO A 617 -14.80 18.85 31.34
CA PRO A 617 -14.84 19.86 30.29
C PRO A 617 -13.45 20.40 29.91
N GLU A 618 -12.52 20.57 30.86
CA GLU A 618 -11.15 21.03 30.58
C GLU A 618 -10.38 20.10 29.63
N LYS A 619 -10.51 18.78 29.84
CA LYS A 619 -9.90 17.80 28.93
C LYS A 619 -10.61 17.78 27.58
N ALA A 620 -11.93 17.96 27.57
CA ALA A 620 -12.71 18.08 26.35
C ALA A 620 -12.28 19.27 25.51
N ILE A 621 -12.04 20.44 26.13
CA ILE A 621 -11.52 21.65 25.46
C ILE A 621 -10.22 21.34 24.73
N ASN A 622 -9.25 20.69 25.39
CA ASN A 622 -7.98 20.34 24.76
C ASN A 622 -8.17 19.38 23.57
N SER A 623 -9.00 18.35 23.71
CA SER A 623 -9.28 17.40 22.63
C SER A 623 -9.98 18.05 21.44
N PHE A 624 -10.99 18.89 21.66
CA PHE A 624 -11.65 19.62 20.57
C PHE A 624 -10.73 20.64 19.92
N ARG A 625 -9.84 21.29 20.69
CA ARG A 625 -8.82 22.18 20.12
C ARG A 625 -7.89 21.43 19.16
N ILE A 626 -7.37 20.27 19.57
CA ILE A 626 -6.56 19.41 18.69
C ILE A 626 -7.35 19.03 17.43
N ALA A 627 -8.63 18.65 17.58
CA ALA A 627 -9.48 18.33 16.43
C ALA A 627 -9.59 19.53 15.46
N THR A 628 -9.78 20.75 15.96
CA THR A 628 -9.83 21.98 15.15
C THR A 628 -8.48 22.42 14.56
N GLU A 629 -7.36 22.06 15.20
CA GLU A 629 -6.01 22.28 14.66
C GLU A 629 -5.72 21.30 13.51
N ILE A 630 -6.16 20.05 13.65
CA ILE A 630 -6.05 19.02 12.60
C ILE A 630 -6.97 19.39 11.43
N ASP A 631 -8.22 19.75 11.70
CA ASP A 631 -9.22 20.17 10.71
C ASP A 631 -9.88 21.49 11.10
N SER A 632 -9.39 22.58 10.52
CA SER A 632 -9.92 23.93 10.77
C SER A 632 -11.31 24.17 10.18
N THR A 633 -11.92 23.18 9.51
CA THR A 633 -13.28 23.25 8.97
C THR A 633 -14.26 22.34 9.69
N ASP A 634 -13.82 21.60 10.72
CA ASP A 634 -14.68 20.78 11.57
C ASP A 634 -15.57 21.68 12.44
N TYR A 635 -16.69 22.11 11.87
CA TYR A 635 -17.64 22.98 12.55
C TYR A 635 -18.22 22.29 13.79
N MET A 636 -18.33 20.95 13.80
CA MET A 636 -18.84 20.19 14.95
C MET A 636 -17.84 20.28 16.10
N ALA A 637 -16.53 20.16 15.83
CA ALA A 637 -15.50 20.36 16.84
C ALA A 637 -15.53 21.79 17.42
N TYR A 638 -15.67 22.83 16.59
CA TYR A 638 -15.84 24.21 17.08
C TYR A 638 -17.13 24.41 17.89
N GLN A 639 -18.24 23.79 17.50
CA GLN A 639 -19.48 23.84 18.26
C GLN A 639 -19.31 23.22 19.65
N MET A 640 -18.69 22.05 19.73
CA MET A 640 -18.45 21.38 21.00
C MET A 640 -17.43 22.14 21.86
N LEU A 641 -16.43 22.79 21.25
CA LEU A 641 -15.53 23.70 21.94
C LEU A 641 -16.29 24.88 22.56
N GLY A 642 -17.20 25.50 21.81
CA GLY A 642 -18.07 26.57 22.31
C GLY A 642 -18.95 26.11 23.47
N LEU A 643 -19.55 24.93 23.37
CA LEU A 643 -20.34 24.34 24.44
C LEU A 643 -19.51 24.07 25.71
N CYS A 644 -18.27 23.59 25.58
CA CYS A 644 -17.38 23.40 26.71
C CYS A 644 -17.05 24.72 27.42
N TYR A 645 -16.81 25.79 26.66
CA TYR A 645 -16.59 27.12 27.23
C TYR A 645 -17.84 27.70 27.89
N THR A 646 -19.03 27.47 27.32
CA THR A 646 -20.33 27.81 27.94
C THR A 646 -20.49 27.12 29.30
N VAL A 647 -20.21 25.82 29.38
CA VAL A 647 -20.28 25.06 30.65
C VAL A 647 -19.24 25.57 31.66
N SER A 648 -18.09 26.04 31.18
CA SER A 648 -17.03 26.63 32.02
C SER A 648 -17.24 28.12 32.31
N ALA A 649 -18.38 28.69 31.87
CA ALA A 649 -18.72 30.12 31.96
C ALA A 649 -17.69 31.09 31.31
N ASP A 650 -16.86 30.60 30.39
CA ASP A 650 -15.95 31.42 29.56
C ASP A 650 -16.72 31.91 28.32
N TRP A 651 -17.62 32.87 28.54
CA TRP A 651 -18.56 33.36 27.52
C TRP A 651 -17.85 33.98 26.31
N GLN A 652 -16.67 34.58 26.52
CA GLN A 652 -15.90 35.24 25.46
C GLN A 652 -15.31 34.21 24.49
N ARG A 653 -14.66 33.15 24.99
CA ARG A 653 -14.15 32.07 24.14
C ARG A 653 -15.26 31.21 23.56
N SER A 654 -16.35 31.04 24.30
CA SER A 654 -17.57 30.38 23.80
C SER A 654 -18.09 31.08 22.54
N LEU A 655 -18.23 32.41 22.59
CA LEU A 655 -18.65 33.21 21.45
C LEU A 655 -17.68 33.11 20.27
N GLU A 656 -16.38 33.17 20.51
CA GLU A 656 -15.36 33.03 19.44
C GLU A 656 -15.46 31.66 18.76
N ALA A 657 -15.60 30.58 19.54
CA ALA A 657 -15.72 29.23 19.02
C ALA A 657 -16.99 29.04 18.18
N PHE A 658 -18.14 29.56 18.63
CA PHE A 658 -19.37 29.51 17.84
C PHE A 658 -19.32 30.34 16.55
N LYS A 659 -18.62 31.49 16.56
CA LYS A 659 -18.34 32.26 15.34
C LYS A 659 -17.52 31.45 14.34
N LYS A 660 -16.43 30.83 14.79
CA LYS A 660 -15.60 29.92 13.97
C LYS A 660 -16.40 28.74 13.43
N ALA A 661 -17.27 28.13 14.25
CA ALA A 661 -18.18 27.09 13.79
C ALA A 661 -19.12 27.58 12.68
N SER A 662 -19.66 28.80 12.81
CA SER A 662 -20.54 29.41 11.81
C SER A 662 -19.81 29.71 10.50
N GLU A 663 -18.57 30.22 10.57
CA GLU A 663 -17.70 30.47 9.43
C GLU A 663 -17.33 29.16 8.71
N ALA A 664 -16.85 28.17 9.45
CA ALA A 664 -16.52 26.83 8.95
C ALA A 664 -17.74 26.18 8.28
N LYS A 665 -18.92 26.28 8.91
CA LYS A 665 -20.16 25.76 8.33
C LYS A 665 -20.62 26.55 7.12
N ARG A 666 -20.50 27.88 7.03
CA ARG A 666 -20.84 28.64 5.82
C ARG A 666 -20.02 28.19 4.61
N GLU A 667 -18.78 27.80 4.85
CA GLU A 667 -17.92 27.24 3.80
C GLU A 667 -18.41 25.87 3.29
N ILE A 668 -19.06 25.08 4.17
CA ILE A 668 -19.64 23.76 3.87
C ILE A 668 -21.09 23.87 3.33
N ALA A 669 -21.90 24.74 3.93
CA ALA A 669 -23.34 24.94 3.72
C ALA A 669 -23.69 25.62 2.40
N ALA A 670 -22.69 26.02 1.60
CA ALA A 670 -22.89 26.24 0.16
C ALA A 670 -23.40 24.96 -0.56
N LEU A 671 -23.50 23.82 0.12
CA LEU A 671 -23.92 22.52 -0.43
C LEU A 671 -25.14 21.88 0.25
N GLU A 672 -25.53 22.20 1.48
CA GLU A 672 -26.64 21.53 2.18
C GLU A 672 -27.39 22.47 3.15
N GLY A 673 -28.73 22.52 3.06
CA GLY A 673 -29.58 23.40 3.85
C GLY A 673 -30.39 22.66 4.94
N ASN A 674 -30.57 23.32 6.08
CA ASN A 674 -31.42 22.96 7.23
C ASN A 674 -30.93 21.83 8.15
N ASP A 675 -29.77 22.05 8.79
CA ASP A 675 -29.18 21.13 9.77
C ASP A 675 -29.50 21.56 11.23
N PRO A 676 -30.21 20.74 12.03
CA PRO A 676 -30.57 21.03 13.42
C PRO A 676 -29.38 21.39 14.32
N PHE A 677 -28.22 20.74 14.15
CA PHE A 677 -27.02 21.04 14.93
C PHE A 677 -26.51 22.47 14.66
N PHE A 678 -26.86 23.05 13.51
CA PHE A 678 -26.56 24.45 13.25
C PHE A 678 -27.34 25.39 14.16
N LEU A 679 -28.63 25.11 14.32
CA LEU A 679 -29.56 25.99 15.05
C LEU A 679 -29.17 26.05 16.52
N ASP A 680 -28.79 24.91 17.11
CA ASP A 680 -28.29 24.84 18.49
C ASP A 680 -27.05 25.71 18.72
N ALA A 681 -26.14 25.77 17.74
CA ALA A 681 -24.96 26.63 17.85
C ALA A 681 -25.30 28.12 17.78
N PHE A 682 -26.26 28.52 16.93
CA PHE A 682 -26.76 29.89 16.91
C PHE A 682 -27.48 30.23 18.21
N TYR A 683 -28.27 29.31 18.75
CA TYR A 683 -28.96 29.50 20.03
C TYR A 683 -27.95 29.73 21.16
N ASN A 684 -26.91 28.91 21.24
CA ASN A 684 -25.84 29.06 22.22
C ASN A 684 -25.01 30.34 21.99
N MET A 685 -24.80 30.76 20.74
CA MET A 685 -24.18 32.05 20.41
C MET A 685 -25.01 33.23 20.91
N GLY A 686 -26.34 33.20 20.74
CA GLY A 686 -27.26 34.19 21.29
C GLY A 686 -27.20 34.25 22.82
N THR A 687 -27.10 33.08 23.46
CA THR A 687 -26.96 32.98 24.93
C THR A 687 -25.64 33.58 25.42
N ALA A 688 -24.54 33.31 24.71
CA ALA A 688 -23.23 33.87 25.03
C ALA A 688 -23.23 35.41 24.91
N TYR A 689 -23.79 35.97 23.83
CA TYR A 689 -23.95 37.42 23.68
C TYR A 689 -24.76 38.04 24.82
N TYR A 690 -25.89 37.41 25.17
CA TYR A 690 -26.72 37.90 26.26
C TYR A 690 -25.97 37.92 27.60
N LYS A 691 -25.23 36.84 27.94
CA LYS A 691 -24.44 36.74 29.18
C LYS A 691 -23.24 37.69 29.21
N LEU A 692 -22.72 38.11 28.05
CA LEU A 692 -21.71 39.17 27.93
C LEU A 692 -22.30 40.60 28.04
N GLY A 693 -23.63 40.73 28.14
CA GLY A 693 -24.32 42.03 28.19
C GLY A 693 -24.62 42.64 26.81
N GLU A 694 -24.24 41.96 25.73
CA GLU A 694 -24.46 42.36 24.33
C GLU A 694 -25.90 41.99 23.88
N LYS A 695 -26.89 42.64 24.50
CA LYS A 695 -28.32 42.31 24.33
C LYS A 695 -28.82 42.50 22.89
N ARG A 696 -28.28 43.48 22.15
CA ARG A 696 -28.70 43.78 20.77
C ARG A 696 -28.30 42.65 19.82
N GLU A 697 -27.06 42.21 19.93
CA GLU A 697 -26.45 41.14 19.15
C GLU A 697 -27.16 39.80 19.45
N ALA A 698 -27.50 39.55 20.72
CA ALA A 698 -28.29 38.39 21.12
C ALA A 698 -29.65 38.36 20.41
N ILE A 699 -30.40 39.49 20.40
CA ILE A 699 -31.69 39.60 19.70
C ILE A 699 -31.51 39.33 18.20
N GLU A 700 -30.50 39.91 17.55
CA GLU A 700 -30.24 39.70 16.13
C GLU A 700 -29.97 38.24 15.77
N ILE A 701 -29.28 37.50 16.65
CA ILE A 701 -29.01 36.07 16.47
C ILE A 701 -30.28 35.25 16.64
N TYR A 702 -31.05 35.47 17.70
CA TYR A 702 -32.30 34.75 17.91
C TYR A 702 -33.36 35.07 16.84
N ASP A 703 -33.41 36.31 16.34
CA ASP A 703 -34.28 36.68 15.20
C ASP A 703 -33.86 35.99 13.88
N LYS A 704 -32.58 35.63 13.72
CA LYS A 704 -32.15 34.79 12.58
C LYS A 704 -32.63 33.36 12.75
N ILE A 705 -32.56 32.81 13.97
CA ILE A 705 -33.05 31.45 14.25
C ILE A 705 -34.55 31.37 14.02
N SER A 706 -35.34 32.33 14.52
CA SER A 706 -36.81 32.34 14.37
C SER A 706 -37.27 32.45 12.91
N LYS A 707 -36.46 33.06 12.03
CA LYS A 707 -36.73 33.07 10.58
C LYS A 707 -36.47 31.72 9.90
N ILE A 708 -35.51 30.94 10.41
CA ILE A 708 -35.14 29.63 9.85
C ILE A 708 -36.02 28.52 10.45
N ALA A 709 -36.32 28.61 11.74
CA ALA A 709 -37.16 27.68 12.50
C ALA A 709 -38.24 28.44 13.29
N PRO A 710 -39.36 28.83 12.64
CA PRO A 710 -40.42 29.65 13.25
C PRO A 710 -41.15 29.01 14.43
N HIS A 711 -40.99 27.70 14.62
CA HIS A 711 -41.64 26.92 15.67
C HIS A 711 -40.68 26.49 16.79
N ASP A 712 -39.43 26.98 16.79
CA ASP A 712 -38.50 26.71 17.89
C ASP A 712 -38.89 27.50 19.14
N THR A 713 -39.54 26.82 20.09
CA THR A 713 -40.10 27.43 21.30
C THR A 713 -39.01 28.03 22.18
N ALA A 714 -37.84 27.41 22.26
CA ALA A 714 -36.72 27.89 23.06
C ALA A 714 -36.23 29.28 22.59
N THR A 715 -36.08 29.47 21.28
CA THR A 715 -35.70 30.77 20.70
C THR A 715 -36.76 31.85 20.94
N LEU A 716 -38.05 31.51 20.79
CA LEU A 716 -39.14 32.48 20.99
C LEU A 716 -39.24 32.91 22.46
N GLU A 717 -39.06 31.98 23.39
CA GLU A 717 -38.99 32.27 24.83
C GLU A 717 -37.83 33.22 25.14
N MET A 718 -36.62 32.96 24.63
CA MET A 718 -35.47 33.84 24.83
C MET A 718 -35.70 35.25 24.26
N LEU A 719 -36.23 35.36 23.04
CA LEU A 719 -36.58 36.67 22.46
C LEU A 719 -37.56 37.44 23.34
N SER A 720 -38.57 36.76 23.90
CA SER A 720 -39.55 37.38 24.78
C SER A 720 -38.92 37.87 26.09
N LEU A 721 -38.05 37.08 26.70
CA LEU A 721 -37.36 37.40 27.96
C LEU A 721 -36.42 38.60 27.80
N ILE A 722 -35.61 38.60 26.75
CA ILE A 722 -34.64 39.66 26.47
C ILE A 722 -35.36 40.97 26.15
N ARG A 723 -36.43 40.93 25.34
CA ARG A 723 -37.24 42.12 25.00
C ARG A 723 -38.04 42.65 26.20
N ALA A 724 -38.44 41.78 27.13
CA ALA A 724 -39.15 42.16 28.35
C ALA A 724 -38.21 42.67 29.47
N GLY A 725 -36.89 42.71 29.25
CA GLY A 725 -35.92 43.22 30.22
C GLY A 725 -35.75 42.35 31.47
N LYS A 726 -36.16 41.07 31.42
CA LYS A 726 -36.01 40.13 32.55
C LYS A 726 -34.65 39.45 32.48
N ASP A 727 -33.96 39.36 33.62
CA ASP A 727 -32.67 38.66 33.72
C ASP A 727 -32.86 37.14 33.83
N LEU A 728 -32.07 36.38 33.06
CA LEU A 728 -32.00 34.92 33.12
C LEU A 728 -31.42 34.48 34.47
N LYS A 729 -32.28 33.92 35.34
CA LYS A 729 -31.88 33.26 36.58
C LYS A 729 -31.03 32.01 36.35
#